data_AF-A0A9P9DXP5-F1
#
_entry.id   AF-A0A9P9DXP5-F1
#
_cell.length_a   1.000
_cell.length_b   1.000
_cell.length_c   1.000
_cell.angle_alpha   90.00
_cell.angle_beta   90.00
_cell.angle_gamma   90.00
#
_symmetry.space_group_name_H-M   'P 1'
#
loop_
_entity.id
_entity.type
_entity.pdbx_description
1 polymer ?
#
loop_
_entity_poly.entity_id
_entity_poly.type
_entity_poly.pdbx_seq_one_letter_code
_entity_poly.pdbx_strand_id
1 'polypeptide(L)'
;MLGFTASRIQIGAYLFGVALFSISFLVFLNSSVSFVITERIGQKHDVGNAVGTLGFADELVALVACPVWGLLSDRIGVRSVAVLGYTIVGISLWIFVQAKNVYPQLLLARLFFSLGATATATMVTAILPTMTATKARPIIRDPRTPTRGANGASHAMTPSISSELTITPARFQSQSPTRDTRVKNDAGASASHLAGLVGMFTGCGALVALLIFLPLPTRFQSGHSPAAAVADSFYVVGSVALVVAVGCFFGLRNLPGEETKGIKRLSKRHQKRNDDLSPTRAVLSYPRLFLASVKLGFKSRNIGLGYLGGFVARSSSVAISLFIPLFTNTYFLRTGQCDPKTDDPGDIKHTCEKAYKLAAALTGVSQLIALLSAPLFGYLSAKYPKYNIPLLAAAAAGIAGYSAFGSLSSPDPRSEHGSGAVFLIVALLGISQIGAIVCSLALIARGIHNDEMEEGVNSAFESANGTGHPSAGATPPQSPPLTPADEEDAPLLIEQNAPRLTSNTEPKNLNHLKGSIAGTYSLLGGFGILLLTKAGGALFDVTGPSAPFYMMAIFNAILLVVGLGTAQLPTPSCLLATRRVWGTKSWSAERRGRNVSIVAWRRTPFIGPRQTFSTHICPSVRQTCPLRIAPSTTDLDVTISGQMWGLHDFLIIGAGMSGLGLAVQLIRRFGVHNFELIEKSNDVGGTWLANTYPGCGCDVASHFYSYSFALNPNWSRKYSMQPEIQQYFRSVAEQYRIMKHVQFHSIVERAEWNDDSKIWTVTVLDLTTKTRTVRRAKILVSAVGALSVPKKCDTPGAENFKGHLFHSAEWDHSFDWKNKEVVVLGNGCSATQFVPIMAQGDGAVKKITQFSRQAQYLSERENPYYSSTFKAVMKYVPLAMRLYRGYYYWQMESDYPGFDIESGRAIRQELAKENEAYVKRTAPRKYWDALIPKIEIGCKRKVLDTDYLASLHKENVELIYDDPVEKIVEDGVRTKSGKTVHADAIVLAIGFATQQMLFPMEIVGRDGLSLNKYWDTTTQSVAQAYFGTCVPDFPNFFIMMGVRINLNLK
;
A
#
# COMPACT_ATOMS: atom_id res chain seq x y z
N MET A 1 -45.62 -8.01 -11.69
CA MET A 1 -44.60 -7.02 -12.13
C MET A 1 -43.30 -7.30 -11.41
N LEU A 2 -42.15 -6.94 -11.98
CA LEU A 2 -40.85 -7.00 -11.28
C LEU A 2 -40.77 -5.83 -10.27
N GLY A 3 -40.57 -6.14 -8.99
CA GLY A 3 -40.53 -5.19 -7.88
C GLY A 3 -39.22 -4.42 -7.75
N PHE A 4 -38.78 -3.73 -8.80
CA PHE A 4 -37.60 -2.86 -8.72
C PHE A 4 -37.88 -1.60 -7.88
N THR A 5 -36.92 -1.22 -7.04
CA THR A 5 -36.96 0.05 -6.27
C THR A 5 -36.32 1.23 -7.00
N ALA A 6 -35.56 0.95 -8.06
CA ALA A 6 -35.09 1.95 -9.01
C ALA A 6 -36.16 2.30 -10.04
N SER A 7 -36.16 3.56 -10.49
CA SER A 7 -37.02 4.06 -11.56
C SER A 7 -36.67 3.44 -12.92
N ARG A 8 -37.64 3.45 -13.85
CA ARG A 8 -37.42 3.01 -15.24
C ARG A 8 -36.26 3.75 -15.93
N ILE A 9 -36.05 5.02 -15.57
CA ILE A 9 -34.94 5.85 -16.09
C ILE A 9 -33.59 5.36 -15.57
N GLN A 10 -33.48 5.05 -14.27
CA GLN A 10 -32.26 4.50 -13.67
C GLN A 10 -31.89 3.12 -14.24
N ILE A 11 -32.89 2.25 -14.44
CA ILE A 11 -32.70 0.93 -15.06
C ILE A 11 -32.30 1.09 -16.55
N GLY A 12 -32.94 2.00 -17.28
CA GLY A 12 -32.60 2.31 -18.67
C GLY A 12 -31.16 2.83 -18.82
N ALA A 13 -30.76 3.80 -18.00
CA ALA A 13 -29.39 4.33 -17.99
C ALA A 13 -28.35 3.27 -17.58
N TYR A 14 -28.72 2.33 -16.72
CA TYR A 14 -27.85 1.22 -16.34
C TYR A 14 -27.68 0.18 -17.47
N LEU A 15 -28.76 -0.21 -18.16
CA LEU A 15 -28.68 -1.20 -19.24
C LEU A 15 -28.15 -0.61 -20.56
N PHE A 16 -28.75 0.48 -21.06
CA PHE A 16 -28.38 1.09 -22.33
C PHE A 16 -27.18 2.04 -22.24
N GLY A 17 -26.86 2.55 -21.03
CA GLY A 17 -25.65 3.34 -20.78
C GLY A 17 -24.50 2.48 -20.27
N VAL A 18 -24.58 2.03 -19.02
CA VAL A 18 -23.45 1.37 -18.34
C VAL A 18 -23.12 -0.02 -18.91
N ALA A 19 -24.11 -0.91 -19.02
CA ALA A 19 -23.87 -2.28 -19.49
C ALA A 19 -23.52 -2.33 -20.99
N LEU A 20 -24.28 -1.65 -21.85
CA LEU A 20 -24.06 -1.65 -23.30
C LEU A 20 -22.69 -1.08 -23.71
N PHE A 21 -22.34 0.13 -23.25
CA PHE A 21 -21.17 0.82 -23.79
C PHE A 21 -19.82 0.46 -23.14
N SER A 22 -19.81 -0.10 -21.92
CA SER A 22 -18.57 -0.45 -21.21
C SER A 22 -17.74 -1.51 -21.95
N ILE A 23 -18.40 -2.46 -22.63
CA ILE A 23 -17.75 -3.42 -23.52
C ILE A 23 -17.57 -2.84 -24.93
N SER A 24 -18.52 -2.04 -25.42
CA SER A 24 -18.51 -1.53 -26.80
C SER A 24 -17.25 -0.70 -27.13
N PHE A 25 -16.86 0.22 -26.25
CA PHE A 25 -15.65 1.03 -26.47
C PHE A 25 -14.35 0.21 -26.37
N LEU A 26 -14.32 -0.81 -25.50
CA LEU A 26 -13.17 -1.70 -25.34
C LEU A 26 -12.98 -2.60 -26.58
N VAL A 27 -14.07 -3.13 -27.14
CA VAL A 27 -14.04 -3.90 -28.40
C VAL A 27 -13.61 -3.00 -29.57
N PHE A 28 -14.15 -1.77 -29.65
CA PHE A 28 -13.73 -0.82 -30.69
C PHE A 28 -12.22 -0.53 -30.65
N LEU A 29 -11.67 -0.17 -29.48
CA LEU A 29 -10.26 0.14 -29.34
C LEU A 29 -9.35 -1.08 -29.60
N ASN A 30 -9.72 -2.26 -29.10
CA ASN A 30 -8.94 -3.48 -29.31
C ASN A 30 -8.90 -3.93 -30.77
N SER A 31 -9.98 -3.76 -31.52
CA SER A 31 -10.03 -4.12 -32.94
C SER A 31 -9.54 -3.00 -33.88
N SER A 32 -9.43 -1.75 -33.41
CA SER A 32 -9.03 -0.59 -34.25
C SER A 32 -7.60 -0.09 -34.02
N VAL A 33 -6.92 -0.53 -32.96
CA VAL A 33 -5.54 -0.09 -32.65
C VAL A 33 -4.54 -0.41 -33.76
N SER A 34 -4.74 -1.50 -34.49
CA SER A 34 -3.91 -1.87 -35.66
C SER A 34 -3.92 -0.78 -36.73
N PHE A 35 -5.10 -0.28 -37.11
CA PHE A 35 -5.24 0.81 -38.10
C PHE A 35 -4.61 2.12 -37.62
N VAL A 36 -4.56 2.40 -36.31
CA VAL A 36 -3.84 3.57 -35.78
C VAL A 36 -2.32 3.37 -35.94
N ILE A 37 -1.81 2.16 -35.72
CA ILE A 37 -0.38 1.87 -35.87
C ILE A 37 0.04 1.89 -37.36
N THR A 38 -0.75 1.30 -38.26
CA THR A 38 -0.43 1.27 -39.71
C THR A 38 -0.69 2.60 -40.40
N GLU A 39 -1.90 3.16 -40.30
CA GLU A 39 -2.32 4.32 -41.11
C GLU A 39 -1.89 5.66 -40.51
N ARG A 40 -1.77 5.77 -39.18
CA ARG A 40 -1.48 7.04 -38.49
C ARG A 40 -0.05 7.19 -38.02
N ILE A 41 0.56 6.10 -37.52
CA ILE A 41 1.97 6.07 -37.08
C ILE A 41 2.90 5.60 -38.21
N GLY A 42 2.38 4.90 -39.23
CA GLY A 42 3.17 4.45 -40.38
C GLY A 42 4.02 3.20 -40.12
N GLN A 43 3.85 2.54 -38.97
CA GLN A 43 4.61 1.34 -38.62
C GLN A 43 4.01 0.11 -39.33
N LYS A 44 4.77 -0.46 -40.27
CA LYS A 44 4.35 -1.62 -41.08
C LYS A 44 4.83 -2.98 -40.54
N HIS A 45 5.90 -3.00 -39.73
CA HIS A 45 6.48 -4.21 -39.13
C HIS A 45 6.23 -4.24 -37.61
N ASP A 46 6.30 -5.42 -36.98
CA ASP A 46 6.08 -5.64 -35.53
C ASP A 46 4.73 -5.19 -34.93
N VAL A 47 3.73 -4.87 -35.78
CA VAL A 47 2.41 -4.40 -35.34
C VAL A 47 1.75 -5.36 -34.34
N GLY A 48 1.89 -6.68 -34.55
CA GLY A 48 1.36 -7.69 -33.62
C GLY A 48 2.01 -7.67 -32.24
N ASN A 49 3.32 -7.47 -32.17
CA ASN A 49 4.07 -7.37 -30.91
C ASN A 49 3.72 -6.07 -30.15
N ALA A 50 3.59 -4.96 -30.88
CA ALA A 50 3.11 -3.69 -30.33
C ALA A 50 1.69 -3.83 -29.74
N VAL A 51 0.74 -4.39 -30.49
CA VAL A 51 -0.64 -4.61 -30.02
C VAL A 51 -0.71 -5.57 -28.83
N GLY A 52 0.05 -6.68 -28.85
CA GLY A 52 0.12 -7.63 -27.74
C GLY A 52 0.68 -7.01 -26.46
N THR A 53 1.74 -6.20 -26.57
CA THR A 53 2.33 -5.47 -25.43
C THR A 53 1.38 -4.41 -24.88
N LEU A 54 0.67 -3.70 -25.75
CA LEU A 54 -0.37 -2.73 -25.35
C LEU A 54 -1.54 -3.42 -24.62
N GLY A 55 -2.00 -4.58 -25.10
CA GLY A 55 -3.04 -5.37 -24.42
C GLY A 55 -2.60 -5.93 -23.07
N PHE A 56 -1.35 -6.38 -22.94
CA PHE A 56 -0.80 -6.80 -21.64
C PHE A 56 -0.73 -5.64 -20.63
N ALA A 57 -0.44 -4.42 -21.09
CA ALA A 57 -0.44 -3.23 -20.26
C ALA A 57 -1.85 -2.87 -19.75
N ASP A 58 -2.90 -3.10 -20.54
CA ASP A 58 -4.29 -2.88 -20.13
C ASP A 58 -4.70 -3.78 -18.96
N GLU A 59 -4.36 -5.08 -19.01
CA GLU A 59 -4.66 -6.04 -17.95
C GLU A 59 -3.88 -5.74 -16.66
N LEU A 60 -2.64 -5.24 -16.76
CA LEU A 60 -1.86 -4.78 -15.61
C LEU A 60 -2.54 -3.58 -14.93
N VAL A 61 -3.03 -2.61 -15.71
CA VAL A 61 -3.82 -1.49 -15.18
C VAL A 61 -5.13 -1.98 -14.59
N ALA A 62 -5.84 -2.90 -15.24
CA ALA A 62 -7.11 -3.44 -14.75
C ALA A 62 -6.98 -4.09 -13.38
N LEU A 63 -5.94 -4.90 -13.16
CA LEU A 63 -5.66 -5.56 -11.89
C LEU A 63 -5.52 -4.55 -10.73
N VAL A 64 -4.86 -3.41 -10.96
CA VAL A 64 -4.65 -2.37 -9.93
C VAL A 64 -5.84 -1.42 -9.81
N ALA A 65 -6.45 -1.02 -10.92
CA ALA A 65 -7.47 0.02 -10.98
C ALA A 65 -8.85 -0.45 -10.48
N CYS A 66 -9.25 -1.71 -10.71
CA CYS A 66 -10.59 -2.17 -10.32
C CYS A 66 -10.83 -2.12 -8.78
N PRO A 67 -9.89 -2.56 -7.92
CA PRO A 67 -9.98 -2.31 -6.47
C PRO A 67 -10.11 -0.83 -6.11
N VAL A 68 -9.32 0.04 -6.75
CA VAL A 68 -9.28 1.49 -6.44
C VAL A 68 -10.60 2.16 -6.82
N TRP A 69 -11.15 1.87 -8.00
CA TRP A 69 -12.45 2.38 -8.43
C TRP A 69 -13.60 1.86 -7.56
N GLY A 70 -13.54 0.58 -7.15
CA GLY A 70 -14.46 0.00 -6.17
C GLY A 70 -14.45 0.77 -4.84
N LEU A 71 -13.28 0.87 -4.20
CA LEU A 71 -13.04 1.62 -2.96
C LEU A 71 -13.47 3.09 -3.04
N LEU A 72 -13.25 3.74 -4.18
CA LEU A 72 -13.61 5.15 -4.39
C LEU A 72 -15.14 5.31 -4.52
N SER A 73 -15.82 4.40 -5.22
CA SER A 73 -17.28 4.42 -5.38
C SER A 73 -18.04 4.25 -4.05
N ASP A 74 -17.46 3.56 -3.06
CA ASP A 74 -18.03 3.49 -1.71
C ASP A 74 -18.02 4.84 -0.97
N ARG A 75 -17.20 5.82 -1.40
CA ARG A 75 -17.14 7.17 -0.79
C ARG A 75 -17.77 8.28 -1.64
N ILE A 76 -17.46 8.37 -2.94
CA ILE A 76 -18.00 9.42 -3.83
C ILE A 76 -19.30 9.02 -4.55
N GLY A 77 -19.70 7.76 -4.44
CA GLY A 77 -20.90 7.21 -5.05
C GLY A 77 -20.67 6.63 -6.45
N VAL A 78 -21.44 5.59 -6.80
CA VAL A 78 -21.28 4.81 -8.04
C VAL A 78 -21.51 5.64 -9.30
N ARG A 79 -22.47 6.58 -9.27
CA ARG A 79 -22.69 7.56 -10.35
C ARG A 79 -21.42 8.36 -10.66
N SER A 80 -20.76 8.88 -9.63
CA SER A 80 -19.62 9.77 -9.78
C SER A 80 -18.44 9.05 -10.45
N VAL A 81 -18.22 7.77 -10.11
CA VAL A 81 -17.19 6.93 -10.75
C VAL A 81 -17.59 6.53 -12.17
N ALA A 82 -18.86 6.21 -12.44
CA ALA A 82 -19.32 5.85 -13.79
C ALA A 82 -19.17 7.03 -14.78
N VAL A 83 -19.56 8.24 -14.37
CA VAL A 83 -19.42 9.47 -15.19
C VAL A 83 -17.95 9.80 -15.43
N LEU A 84 -17.10 9.74 -14.39
CA LEU A 84 -15.67 9.98 -14.52
C LEU A 84 -15.00 8.94 -15.43
N GLY A 85 -15.38 7.66 -15.30
CA GLY A 85 -14.90 6.58 -16.16
C GLY A 85 -15.19 6.83 -17.65
N TYR A 86 -16.43 7.12 -17.99
CA TYR A 86 -16.79 7.45 -19.39
C TYR A 86 -16.18 8.77 -19.88
N THR A 87 -15.96 9.74 -19.00
CA THR A 87 -15.23 10.99 -19.34
C THR A 87 -13.77 10.68 -19.70
N ILE A 88 -13.09 9.85 -18.91
CA ILE A 88 -11.72 9.38 -19.20
C ILE A 88 -11.69 8.58 -20.51
N VAL A 89 -12.66 7.68 -20.75
CA VAL A 89 -12.78 6.94 -22.02
C VAL A 89 -12.91 7.89 -23.22
N GLY A 90 -13.81 8.88 -23.17
CA GLY A 90 -13.98 9.84 -24.26
C GLY A 90 -12.72 10.65 -24.57
N ILE A 91 -12.10 11.24 -23.52
CA ILE A 91 -10.88 12.04 -23.66
C ILE A 91 -9.70 11.16 -24.13
N SER A 92 -9.56 9.95 -23.60
CA SER A 92 -8.47 9.03 -23.99
C SER A 92 -8.56 8.62 -25.46
N LEU A 93 -9.76 8.36 -26.01
CA LEU A 93 -9.96 8.08 -27.43
C LEU A 93 -9.56 9.27 -28.33
N TRP A 94 -9.85 10.50 -27.91
CA TRP A 94 -9.41 11.71 -28.61
C TRP A 94 -7.89 11.92 -28.57
N ILE A 95 -7.23 11.56 -27.46
CA ILE A 95 -5.76 11.61 -27.33
C ILE A 95 -5.09 10.47 -28.12
N PHE A 96 -5.75 9.31 -28.23
CA PHE A 96 -5.20 8.09 -28.84
C PHE A 96 -4.69 8.33 -30.28
N VAL A 97 -5.43 9.11 -31.07
CA VAL A 97 -5.10 9.42 -32.48
C VAL A 97 -4.20 10.66 -32.66
N GLN A 98 -3.77 11.28 -31.55
CA GLN A 98 -2.75 12.34 -31.53
C GLN A 98 -1.34 11.78 -31.25
N ALA A 99 -1.23 10.50 -30.84
CA ALA A 99 0.05 9.84 -30.63
C ALA A 99 0.81 9.68 -31.95
N LYS A 100 2.07 10.13 -31.98
CA LYS A 100 2.96 10.02 -33.15
C LYS A 100 3.87 8.78 -33.09
N ASN A 101 4.13 8.27 -31.89
CA ASN A 101 4.99 7.11 -31.64
C ASN A 101 4.26 6.06 -30.79
N VAL A 102 4.46 4.76 -31.07
CA VAL A 102 3.88 3.67 -30.26
C VAL A 102 4.35 3.76 -28.80
N TYR A 103 5.66 3.96 -28.60
CA TYR A 103 6.27 4.21 -27.30
C TYR A 103 6.90 5.60 -27.25
N PRO A 104 6.71 6.38 -26.16
CA PRO A 104 5.83 6.14 -25.02
C PRO A 104 4.37 6.57 -25.26
N GLN A 105 4.05 7.28 -26.36
CA GLN A 105 2.82 8.06 -26.47
C GLN A 105 1.55 7.21 -26.63
N LEU A 106 1.51 6.27 -27.56
CA LEU A 106 0.34 5.41 -27.75
C LEU A 106 0.11 4.52 -26.51
N LEU A 107 1.19 4.00 -25.92
CA LEU A 107 1.14 3.30 -24.63
C LEU A 107 0.53 4.17 -23.52
N LEU A 108 0.91 5.43 -23.37
CA LEU A 108 0.35 6.31 -22.35
C LEU A 108 -1.15 6.60 -22.58
N ALA A 109 -1.55 6.83 -23.84
CA ALA A 109 -2.97 6.99 -24.19
C ALA A 109 -3.79 5.72 -23.92
N ARG A 110 -3.20 4.54 -24.20
CA ARG A 110 -3.77 3.21 -23.91
C ARG A 110 -3.96 2.98 -22.41
N LEU A 111 -2.93 3.22 -21.61
CA LEU A 111 -2.99 3.14 -20.14
C LEU A 111 -4.08 4.06 -19.56
N PHE A 112 -4.24 5.27 -20.12
CA PHE A 112 -5.29 6.21 -19.72
C PHE A 112 -6.69 5.73 -20.12
N PHE A 113 -6.85 5.13 -21.31
CA PHE A 113 -8.09 4.46 -21.71
C PHE A 113 -8.44 3.30 -20.75
N SER A 114 -7.49 2.41 -20.44
CA SER A 114 -7.72 1.30 -19.50
C SER A 114 -8.15 1.81 -18.12
N LEU A 115 -7.54 2.89 -17.62
CA LEU A 115 -7.95 3.52 -16.36
C LEU A 115 -9.42 3.97 -16.35
N GLY A 116 -9.94 4.48 -17.47
CA GLY A 116 -11.36 4.82 -17.63
C GLY A 116 -12.26 3.61 -17.84
N ALA A 117 -11.87 2.69 -18.73
CA ALA A 117 -12.63 1.48 -19.06
C ALA A 117 -12.85 0.60 -17.82
N THR A 118 -11.80 0.41 -17.00
CA THR A 118 -11.84 -0.37 -15.76
C THR A 118 -12.75 0.26 -14.69
N ALA A 119 -12.88 1.59 -14.68
CA ALA A 119 -13.89 2.27 -13.86
C ALA A 119 -15.30 1.88 -14.31
N THR A 120 -15.61 1.99 -15.61
CA THR A 120 -16.94 1.65 -16.15
C THR A 120 -17.29 0.18 -15.94
N ALA A 121 -16.34 -0.73 -16.17
CA ALA A 121 -16.50 -2.17 -15.96
C ALA A 121 -16.73 -2.52 -14.47
N THR A 122 -16.01 -1.88 -13.54
CA THR A 122 -16.26 -2.06 -12.10
C THR A 122 -17.65 -1.54 -11.71
N MET A 123 -18.13 -0.47 -12.36
CA MET A 123 -19.46 0.08 -12.08
C MET A 123 -20.62 -0.77 -12.59
N VAL A 124 -20.43 -1.66 -13.57
CA VAL A 124 -21.42 -2.69 -13.92
C VAL A 124 -21.75 -3.52 -12.67
N THR A 125 -20.74 -4.10 -12.02
CA THR A 125 -20.93 -4.90 -10.79
C THR A 125 -21.36 -4.07 -9.59
N ALA A 126 -20.83 -2.84 -9.42
CA ALA A 126 -21.12 -2.01 -8.25
C ALA A 126 -22.53 -1.35 -8.25
N ILE A 127 -23.12 -1.12 -9.43
CA ILE A 127 -24.47 -0.53 -9.55
C ILE A 127 -25.56 -1.59 -9.34
N LEU A 128 -25.35 -2.84 -9.78
CA LEU A 128 -26.36 -3.92 -9.72
C LEU A 128 -27.12 -4.04 -8.38
N PRO A 129 -26.47 -4.02 -7.18
CA PRO A 129 -27.19 -4.12 -5.91
C PRO A 129 -28.03 -2.87 -5.58
N THR A 130 -27.66 -1.70 -6.10
CA THR A 130 -28.39 -0.44 -5.81
C THR A 130 -29.77 -0.39 -6.48
N MET A 131 -29.95 -1.15 -7.58
CA MET A 131 -31.19 -1.21 -8.35
C MET A 131 -32.25 -2.14 -7.73
N THR A 132 -31.84 -2.95 -6.75
CA THR A 132 -32.62 -4.06 -6.17
C THR A 132 -32.81 -3.92 -4.65
N ALA A 133 -32.26 -2.87 -4.04
CA ALA A 133 -32.33 -2.62 -2.61
C ALA A 133 -33.77 -2.26 -2.18
N THR A 134 -34.42 -3.14 -1.41
CA THR A 134 -35.73 -2.88 -0.80
C THR A 134 -35.66 -1.71 0.18
N LYS A 135 -36.53 -0.71 0.01
CA LYS A 135 -36.78 0.28 1.07
C LYS A 135 -37.52 -0.44 2.21
N ALA A 136 -36.92 -0.50 3.39
CA ALA A 136 -37.67 -0.78 4.61
C ALA A 136 -38.83 0.22 4.70
N ARG A 137 -40.06 -0.25 4.90
CA ARG A 137 -41.19 0.64 5.15
C ARG A 137 -40.91 1.41 6.44
N PRO A 138 -41.18 2.72 6.52
CA PRO A 138 -41.20 3.40 7.81
C PRO A 138 -42.23 2.70 8.70
N ILE A 139 -41.84 2.39 9.93
CA ILE A 139 -42.77 1.85 10.93
C ILE A 139 -43.83 2.92 11.14
N ILE A 140 -45.08 2.60 10.79
CA ILE A 140 -46.23 3.44 11.12
C ILE A 140 -46.34 3.40 12.65
N ARG A 141 -45.93 4.49 13.31
CA ARG A 141 -46.02 4.61 14.76
C ARG A 141 -47.51 4.61 15.16
N ASP A 142 -47.82 3.88 16.22
CA ASP A 142 -49.14 3.91 16.85
C ASP A 142 -49.50 5.36 17.23
N PRO A 143 -50.69 5.87 16.85
CA PRO A 143 -51.14 7.22 17.21
C PRO A 143 -51.16 7.56 18.72
N ARG A 144 -50.98 6.58 19.61
CA ARG A 144 -51.16 6.73 21.07
C ARG A 144 -49.89 7.03 21.89
N THR A 145 -48.78 7.48 21.29
CA THR A 145 -47.56 7.87 22.05
C THR A 145 -47.17 9.34 21.85
N PRO A 146 -47.41 10.23 22.83
CA PRO A 146 -47.11 11.66 22.69
C PRO A 146 -45.69 12.02 23.13
N THR A 147 -44.93 12.68 22.26
CA THR A 147 -43.83 13.58 22.64
C THR A 147 -43.79 14.75 21.65
N ARG A 148 -43.59 15.98 22.15
CA ARG A 148 -43.73 17.22 21.38
C ARG A 148 -42.70 17.31 20.25
N GLY A 149 -43.16 17.70 19.05
CA GLY A 149 -42.31 18.36 18.07
C GLY A 149 -42.10 19.82 18.45
N ALA A 150 -40.89 20.35 18.27
CA ALA A 150 -40.62 21.79 18.39
C ALA A 150 -40.83 22.47 17.03
N ASN A 151 -41.78 23.39 16.94
CA ASN A 151 -41.93 24.34 15.82
C ASN A 151 -42.93 25.44 16.17
N GLY A 152 -42.63 26.68 15.77
CA GLY A 152 -43.54 27.83 15.86
C GLY A 152 -43.62 28.49 17.24
N ALA A 153 -43.69 29.82 17.24
CA ALA A 153 -43.97 30.62 18.44
C ALA A 153 -45.42 31.10 18.41
N SER A 154 -46.20 30.76 19.43
CA SER A 154 -47.49 31.37 19.77
C SER A 154 -47.83 31.08 21.24
N HIS A 155 -48.70 31.90 21.83
CA HIS A 155 -48.96 31.92 23.29
C HIS A 155 -50.10 31.00 23.75
N ALA A 156 -50.21 30.87 25.08
CA ALA A 156 -51.41 30.63 25.91
C ALA A 156 -51.70 29.22 26.48
N MET A 157 -51.65 29.18 27.83
CA MET A 157 -52.46 28.48 28.85
C MET A 157 -52.86 26.98 28.78
N THR A 158 -52.60 26.31 29.92
CA THR A 158 -53.24 25.10 30.50
C THR A 158 -54.72 25.33 30.85
N PRO A 159 -55.59 24.29 30.95
CA PRO A 159 -55.56 23.21 31.98
C PRO A 159 -55.75 21.79 31.35
N SER A 160 -56.12 20.67 32.00
CA SER A 160 -56.56 20.36 33.39
C SER A 160 -56.22 18.92 33.86
N ILE A 161 -56.64 18.59 35.08
CA ILE A 161 -56.65 17.27 35.78
C ILE A 161 -57.95 16.49 35.44
N SER A 162 -57.90 15.14 35.34
CA SER A 162 -58.85 14.17 35.98
C SER A 162 -58.68 12.71 35.52
N SER A 163 -58.76 11.78 36.51
CA SER A 163 -59.69 10.61 36.64
C SER A 163 -59.89 9.61 35.49
N GLU A 164 -60.18 8.30 35.69
CA GLU A 164 -60.20 7.39 36.87
C GLU A 164 -60.09 5.93 36.34
N LEU A 165 -59.38 5.01 37.02
CA LEU A 165 -59.86 3.94 37.91
C LEU A 165 -60.77 2.82 37.32
N THR A 166 -60.41 1.57 37.66
CA THR A 166 -61.27 0.36 37.79
C THR A 166 -61.88 -0.31 36.54
N ILE A 167 -61.51 -1.59 36.31
CA ILE A 167 -62.36 -2.80 36.51
C ILE A 167 -61.62 -4.07 36.05
N THR A 168 -61.74 -5.14 36.84
CA THR A 168 -61.27 -6.52 36.58
C THR A 168 -62.46 -7.49 36.70
N PRO A 169 -62.29 -8.84 36.58
CA PRO A 169 -61.89 -9.55 35.38
C PRO A 169 -62.85 -10.71 35.02
N ALA A 170 -63.20 -10.92 33.74
CA ALA A 170 -63.74 -12.22 33.29
C ALA A 170 -63.58 -12.47 31.78
N ARG A 171 -63.15 -13.70 31.45
CA ARG A 171 -63.37 -14.46 30.20
C ARG A 171 -63.62 -13.67 28.90
N PHE A 172 -62.60 -13.57 28.05
CA PHE A 172 -62.79 -13.80 26.62
C PHE A 172 -61.61 -14.60 26.04
N GLN A 173 -61.84 -15.88 25.72
CA GLN A 173 -61.03 -16.57 24.72
C GLN A 173 -61.64 -16.22 23.36
N SER A 174 -60.89 -15.53 22.51
CA SER A 174 -61.24 -15.35 21.09
C SER A 174 -60.04 -15.74 20.24
N GLN A 175 -60.29 -16.57 19.23
CA GLN A 175 -59.24 -17.03 18.31
C GLN A 175 -58.85 -15.87 17.38
N SER A 176 -57.58 -15.47 17.37
CA SER A 176 -57.05 -14.55 16.37
C SER A 176 -56.82 -15.29 15.04
N PRO A 177 -57.50 -14.94 13.93
CA PRO A 177 -57.28 -15.60 12.66
C PRO A 177 -55.91 -15.26 12.08
N THR A 178 -55.10 -16.28 11.79
CA THR A 178 -53.76 -16.16 11.21
C THR A 178 -53.80 -15.70 9.75
N ARG A 179 -53.90 -14.39 9.52
CA ARG A 179 -53.80 -13.81 8.16
C ARG A 179 -52.34 -13.63 7.74
N ASP A 180 -51.74 -14.77 7.37
CA ASP A 180 -50.36 -14.88 6.89
C ASP A 180 -50.08 -13.92 5.72
N THR A 181 -49.30 -12.87 5.99
CA THR A 181 -48.82 -11.89 5.00
C THR A 181 -47.32 -12.03 4.75
N ARG A 182 -46.90 -13.28 4.59
CA ARG A 182 -45.60 -13.75 4.13
C ARG A 182 -44.99 -12.86 3.03
N VAL A 183 -44.07 -11.99 3.44
CA VAL A 183 -43.27 -11.16 2.51
C VAL A 183 -42.41 -12.08 1.66
N LYS A 184 -42.60 -12.06 0.34
CA LYS A 184 -41.94 -12.98 -0.60
C LYS A 184 -40.54 -12.52 -1.00
N ASN A 185 -39.74 -13.47 -1.47
CA ASN A 185 -38.32 -13.35 -1.85
C ASN A 185 -38.05 -12.50 -3.11
N ASP A 186 -38.86 -11.46 -3.35
CA ASP A 186 -38.91 -10.74 -4.63
C ASP A 186 -37.62 -9.94 -4.92
N ALA A 187 -36.90 -9.49 -3.89
CA ALA A 187 -35.64 -8.75 -4.03
C ALA A 187 -34.54 -9.59 -4.70
N GLY A 188 -34.21 -10.77 -4.14
CA GLY A 188 -33.22 -11.68 -4.70
C GLY A 188 -33.59 -12.22 -6.09
N ALA A 189 -34.88 -12.41 -6.35
CA ALA A 189 -35.37 -12.75 -7.69
C ALA A 189 -35.17 -11.59 -8.69
N SER A 190 -35.46 -10.35 -8.31
CA SER A 190 -35.24 -9.16 -9.16
C SER A 190 -33.76 -8.98 -9.53
N ALA A 191 -32.85 -9.29 -8.60
CA ALA A 191 -31.40 -9.18 -8.82
C ALA A 191 -30.87 -10.22 -9.82
N SER A 192 -31.31 -11.48 -9.72
CA SER A 192 -30.96 -12.52 -10.70
C SER A 192 -31.48 -12.20 -12.11
N HIS A 193 -32.71 -11.70 -12.24
CA HIS A 193 -33.24 -11.27 -13.54
C HIS A 193 -32.45 -10.09 -14.13
N LEU A 194 -32.12 -9.08 -13.32
CA LEU A 194 -31.35 -7.93 -13.77
C LEU A 194 -29.91 -8.30 -14.14
N ALA A 195 -29.29 -9.26 -13.45
CA ALA A 195 -27.97 -9.80 -13.82
C ALA A 195 -27.99 -10.48 -15.20
N GLY A 196 -29.04 -11.24 -15.53
CA GLY A 196 -29.20 -11.85 -16.86
C GLY A 196 -29.38 -10.82 -17.98
N LEU A 197 -30.17 -9.78 -17.73
CA LEU A 197 -30.30 -8.64 -18.66
C LEU A 197 -28.97 -7.91 -18.84
N VAL A 198 -28.21 -7.67 -17.77
CA VAL A 198 -26.88 -7.05 -17.84
C VAL A 198 -25.92 -7.87 -18.70
N GLY A 199 -25.87 -9.19 -18.51
CA GLY A 199 -25.05 -10.09 -19.34
C GLY A 199 -25.41 -10.02 -20.83
N MET A 200 -26.72 -10.00 -21.14
CA MET A 200 -27.21 -9.82 -22.51
C MET A 200 -26.81 -8.44 -23.08
N PHE A 201 -27.05 -7.35 -22.35
CA PHE A 201 -26.73 -6.00 -22.82
C PHE A 201 -25.23 -5.75 -22.98
N THR A 202 -24.36 -6.30 -22.11
CA THR A 202 -22.91 -6.25 -22.31
C THR A 202 -22.48 -6.97 -23.59
N GLY A 203 -23.11 -8.10 -23.93
CA GLY A 203 -22.85 -8.83 -25.17
C GLY A 203 -23.36 -8.09 -26.42
N CYS A 204 -24.55 -7.48 -26.35
CA CYS A 204 -25.03 -6.56 -27.38
C CYS A 204 -24.09 -5.36 -27.59
N GLY A 205 -23.36 -4.93 -26.55
CA GLY A 205 -22.33 -3.89 -26.64
C GLY A 205 -21.20 -4.24 -27.61
N ALA A 206 -20.78 -5.50 -27.65
CA ALA A 206 -19.82 -6.00 -28.63
C ALA A 206 -20.40 -5.97 -30.05
N LEU A 207 -21.68 -6.36 -30.23
CA LEU A 207 -22.35 -6.27 -31.53
C LEU A 207 -22.48 -4.82 -32.03
N VAL A 208 -22.76 -3.85 -31.14
CA VAL A 208 -22.73 -2.42 -31.46
C VAL A 208 -21.35 -1.98 -31.95
N ALA A 209 -20.28 -2.44 -31.31
CA ALA A 209 -18.92 -2.12 -31.75
C ALA A 209 -18.63 -2.71 -33.15
N LEU A 210 -18.97 -3.98 -33.38
CA LEU A 210 -18.74 -4.66 -34.66
C LEU A 210 -19.57 -4.08 -35.82
N LEU A 211 -20.84 -3.73 -35.58
CA LEU A 211 -21.79 -3.32 -36.62
C LEU A 211 -21.84 -1.80 -36.85
N ILE A 212 -21.50 -0.99 -35.85
CA ILE A 212 -21.62 0.48 -35.92
C ILE A 212 -20.25 1.15 -35.87
N PHE A 213 -19.37 0.78 -34.94
CA PHE A 213 -18.09 1.50 -34.74
C PHE A 213 -16.95 1.04 -35.65
N LEU A 214 -16.74 -0.27 -35.83
CA LEU A 214 -15.67 -0.78 -36.72
C LEU A 214 -15.86 -0.45 -38.21
N PRO A 215 -17.09 -0.24 -38.74
CA PRO A 215 -17.27 0.27 -40.09
C PRO A 215 -17.06 1.79 -40.25
N LEU A 216 -16.79 2.57 -39.19
CA LEU A 216 -16.59 4.02 -39.33
C LEU A 216 -15.36 4.40 -40.17
N PRO A 217 -14.16 3.80 -40.00
CA PRO A 217 -12.99 4.20 -40.77
C PRO A 217 -13.19 4.01 -42.28
N THR A 218 -13.78 2.89 -42.70
CA THR A 218 -14.06 2.64 -44.12
C THR A 218 -15.21 3.48 -44.66
N ARG A 219 -16.18 3.88 -43.82
CA ARG A 219 -17.25 4.83 -44.19
C ARG A 219 -16.80 6.29 -44.32
N PHE A 220 -15.72 6.69 -43.64
CA PHE A 220 -15.14 8.04 -43.78
C PHE A 220 -14.01 8.10 -44.83
N GLN A 221 -13.42 6.96 -45.19
CA GLN A 221 -12.38 6.85 -46.23
C GLN A 221 -12.87 7.23 -47.64
N SER A 222 -14.19 7.22 -47.88
CA SER A 222 -14.81 7.70 -49.12
C SER A 222 -14.84 9.23 -49.28
N GLY A 223 -14.37 9.99 -48.27
CA GLY A 223 -14.25 11.46 -48.34
C GLY A 223 -12.94 12.04 -47.81
N HIS A 224 -12.09 11.26 -47.14
CA HIS A 224 -10.85 11.72 -46.51
C HIS A 224 -9.71 10.71 -46.65
N SER A 225 -8.46 11.17 -46.45
CA SER A 225 -7.30 10.27 -46.38
C SER A 225 -7.47 9.17 -45.31
N PRO A 226 -6.91 7.96 -45.47
CA PRO A 226 -7.09 6.86 -44.51
C PRO A 226 -6.68 7.25 -43.08
N ALA A 227 -5.56 7.96 -42.95
CA ALA A 227 -5.06 8.48 -41.68
C ALA A 227 -5.98 9.52 -41.02
N ALA A 228 -6.85 10.20 -41.76
CA ALA A 228 -7.87 11.12 -41.23
C ALA A 228 -9.16 10.35 -40.89
N ALA A 229 -9.64 9.49 -41.79
CA ALA A 229 -10.83 8.66 -41.57
C ALA A 229 -10.75 7.78 -40.30
N VAL A 230 -9.56 7.25 -39.99
CA VAL A 230 -9.29 6.56 -38.71
C VAL A 230 -9.38 7.53 -37.52
N ALA A 231 -8.83 8.75 -37.63
CA ALA A 231 -8.89 9.75 -36.56
C ALA A 231 -10.34 10.22 -36.28
N ASP A 232 -11.09 10.53 -37.32
CA ASP A 232 -12.50 10.96 -37.24
C ASP A 232 -13.38 9.89 -36.58
N SER A 233 -13.11 8.62 -36.88
CA SER A 233 -13.78 7.48 -36.21
C SER A 233 -13.55 7.47 -34.70
N PHE A 234 -12.32 7.71 -34.25
CA PHE A 234 -12.01 7.82 -32.81
C PHE A 234 -12.59 9.09 -32.17
N TYR A 235 -12.64 10.21 -32.90
CA TYR A 235 -13.31 11.44 -32.42
C TYR A 235 -14.82 11.23 -32.24
N VAL A 236 -15.48 10.56 -33.19
CA VAL A 236 -16.91 10.19 -33.10
C VAL A 236 -17.17 9.24 -31.93
N VAL A 237 -16.43 8.13 -31.82
CA VAL A 237 -16.65 7.16 -30.71
C VAL A 237 -16.30 7.78 -29.35
N GLY A 238 -15.28 8.62 -29.26
CA GLY A 238 -14.97 9.41 -28.06
C GLY A 238 -16.08 10.39 -27.69
N SER A 239 -16.71 11.03 -28.68
CA SER A 239 -17.87 11.90 -28.47
C SER A 239 -19.09 11.13 -27.96
N VAL A 240 -19.35 9.93 -28.48
CA VAL A 240 -20.39 9.03 -27.96
C VAL A 240 -20.12 8.65 -26.50
N ALA A 241 -18.86 8.38 -26.11
CA ALA A 241 -18.52 8.12 -24.72
C ALA A 241 -18.80 9.32 -23.78
N LEU A 242 -18.55 10.56 -24.24
CA LEU A 242 -18.92 11.76 -23.48
C LEU A 242 -20.44 11.94 -23.37
N VAL A 243 -21.20 11.67 -24.43
CA VAL A 243 -22.68 11.67 -24.38
C VAL A 243 -23.20 10.60 -23.41
N VAL A 244 -22.60 9.40 -23.39
CA VAL A 244 -22.92 8.34 -22.42
C VAL A 244 -22.57 8.76 -20.99
N ALA A 245 -21.48 9.52 -20.77
CA ALA A 245 -21.15 10.09 -19.45
C ALA A 245 -22.25 11.06 -18.97
N VAL A 246 -22.73 11.95 -19.84
CA VAL A 246 -23.84 12.87 -19.54
C VAL A 246 -25.15 12.11 -19.27
N GLY A 247 -25.46 11.10 -20.09
CA GLY A 247 -26.60 10.20 -19.88
C GLY A 247 -26.55 9.48 -18.52
N CYS A 248 -25.38 9.00 -18.10
CA CYS A 248 -25.17 8.40 -16.79
C CYS A 248 -25.30 9.42 -15.64
N PHE A 249 -24.87 10.67 -15.84
CA PHE A 249 -24.95 11.73 -14.82
C PHE A 249 -26.39 12.08 -14.43
N PHE A 250 -27.28 12.17 -15.42
CA PHE A 250 -28.70 12.40 -15.20
C PHE A 250 -29.44 11.11 -14.83
N GLY A 251 -29.21 10.02 -15.57
CA GLY A 251 -29.94 8.76 -15.40
C GLY A 251 -29.68 8.04 -14.08
N LEU A 252 -28.47 8.13 -13.52
CA LEU A 252 -28.11 7.52 -12.23
C LEU A 252 -28.25 8.51 -11.04
N ARG A 253 -29.04 9.58 -11.20
CA ARG A 253 -29.34 10.54 -10.12
C ARG A 253 -30.24 9.87 -9.06
N ASN A 254 -30.03 10.23 -7.78
CA ASN A 254 -30.82 9.79 -6.62
C ASN A 254 -31.00 8.25 -6.52
N LEU A 255 -29.91 7.49 -6.57
CA LEU A 255 -29.93 6.04 -6.38
C LEU A 255 -30.20 5.64 -4.92
N PRO A 256 -30.97 4.56 -4.67
CA PRO A 256 -31.21 4.05 -3.31
C PRO A 256 -29.91 3.73 -2.57
N GLY A 257 -29.78 4.23 -1.34
CA GLY A 257 -28.61 3.99 -0.48
C GLY A 257 -27.32 4.71 -0.90
N GLU A 258 -27.40 5.71 -1.80
CA GLU A 258 -26.27 6.57 -2.18
C GLU A 258 -26.40 8.02 -1.66
N GLU A 259 -27.52 8.35 -1.00
CA GLU A 259 -27.94 9.73 -0.65
C GLU A 259 -26.95 10.52 0.22
N THR A 260 -26.08 9.84 0.98
CA THR A 260 -25.04 10.45 1.86
C THR A 260 -23.62 10.45 1.25
N LYS A 261 -23.47 10.02 -0.01
CA LYS A 261 -22.18 9.96 -0.72
C LYS A 261 -21.99 11.14 -1.67
N GLY A 262 -20.73 11.51 -1.91
CA GLY A 262 -20.41 12.53 -2.91
C GLY A 262 -19.01 13.11 -2.79
N ILE A 263 -18.55 13.74 -3.87
CA ILE A 263 -17.19 14.29 -4.02
C ILE A 263 -16.81 15.25 -2.87
N LYS A 264 -17.77 16.02 -2.33
CA LYS A 264 -17.55 16.92 -1.19
C LYS A 264 -16.96 16.23 0.06
N ARG A 265 -17.20 14.93 0.28
CA ARG A 265 -16.61 14.14 1.38
C ARG A 265 -15.14 13.76 1.19
N LEU A 266 -14.52 14.08 0.04
CA LEU A 266 -13.06 14.00 -0.12
C LEU A 266 -12.33 15.21 0.51
N SER A 267 -13.03 16.33 0.74
CA SER A 267 -12.44 17.51 1.37
C SER A 267 -12.70 17.51 2.88
N LYS A 268 -11.62 17.45 3.68
CA LYS A 268 -11.68 17.57 5.15
C LYS A 268 -12.40 18.83 5.64
N ARG A 269 -12.44 19.90 4.81
CA ARG A 269 -12.93 21.24 5.19
C ARG A 269 -14.43 21.33 5.45
N HIS A 270 -15.23 20.30 5.11
CA HIS A 270 -16.69 20.34 5.27
C HIS A 270 -17.27 19.31 6.25
N GLN A 271 -16.44 18.52 6.93
CA GLN A 271 -16.92 17.60 7.97
C GLN A 271 -17.34 18.36 9.24
N LYS A 272 -16.58 19.38 9.62
CA LYS A 272 -16.71 20.18 10.87
C LYS A 272 -17.94 21.13 10.94
N ARG A 273 -19.01 20.91 10.17
CA ARG A 273 -20.22 21.76 10.17
C ARG A 273 -21.53 21.00 10.43
N ASN A 274 -21.53 19.67 10.40
CA ASN A 274 -22.73 18.84 10.53
C ASN A 274 -22.60 17.75 11.62
N ASP A 275 -21.57 17.81 12.46
CA ASP A 275 -21.31 16.81 13.52
C ASP A 275 -22.09 17.12 14.82
N ASP A 276 -23.36 17.51 14.69
CA ASP A 276 -24.36 17.51 15.76
C ASP A 276 -25.47 16.51 15.40
N LEU A 277 -25.89 15.68 16.36
CA LEU A 277 -27.02 14.73 16.26
C LEU A 277 -26.90 13.55 15.27
N SER A 278 -25.81 12.76 15.32
CA SER A 278 -25.90 11.30 15.08
C SER A 278 -24.70 10.51 15.64
N PRO A 279 -24.89 9.25 16.12
CA PRO A 279 -23.78 8.43 16.63
C PRO A 279 -22.83 8.02 15.50
N THR A 280 -21.55 8.40 15.62
CA THR A 280 -20.55 8.32 14.55
C THR A 280 -20.15 6.89 14.19
N ARG A 281 -20.66 6.37 13.07
CA ARG A 281 -20.16 5.13 12.44
C ARG A 281 -18.80 5.40 11.78
N ALA A 282 -17.71 5.00 12.45
CA ALA A 282 -16.33 5.35 12.05
C ALA A 282 -15.99 5.00 10.59
N VAL A 283 -15.47 5.98 9.84
CA VAL A 283 -15.14 5.82 8.42
C VAL A 283 -13.82 5.06 8.25
N LEU A 284 -13.92 3.76 7.96
CA LEU A 284 -12.78 2.87 7.72
C LEU A 284 -11.81 3.43 6.65
N SER A 285 -10.51 3.30 6.91
CA SER A 285 -9.45 3.66 5.96
C SER A 285 -9.42 2.71 4.74
N TYR A 286 -8.96 3.20 3.59
CA TYR A 286 -8.99 2.44 2.33
C TYR A 286 -8.35 1.03 2.41
N PRO A 287 -7.19 0.81 3.06
CA PRO A 287 -6.64 -0.54 3.22
C PRO A 287 -7.51 -1.45 4.09
N ARG A 288 -8.17 -0.90 5.12
CA ARG A 288 -9.10 -1.65 5.98
C ARG A 288 -10.42 -1.98 5.27
N LEU A 289 -10.90 -1.12 4.37
CA LEU A 289 -12.06 -1.38 3.50
C LEU A 289 -11.78 -2.53 2.53
N PHE A 290 -10.61 -2.53 1.86
CA PHE A 290 -10.21 -3.61 0.95
C PHE A 290 -9.99 -4.93 1.69
N LEU A 291 -9.27 -4.91 2.81
CA LEU A 291 -9.06 -6.11 3.62
C LEU A 291 -10.40 -6.65 4.18
N ALA A 292 -11.39 -5.78 4.43
CA ALA A 292 -12.74 -6.20 4.79
C ALA A 292 -13.48 -6.86 3.61
N SER A 293 -13.45 -6.32 2.39
CA SER A 293 -14.12 -6.95 1.24
C SER A 293 -13.47 -8.28 0.80
N VAL A 294 -12.15 -8.42 0.99
CA VAL A 294 -11.45 -9.71 0.84
C VAL A 294 -11.85 -10.69 1.94
N LYS A 295 -11.75 -10.30 3.23
CA LYS A 295 -12.13 -11.16 4.38
C LYS A 295 -13.62 -11.57 4.35
N LEU A 296 -14.48 -10.73 3.80
CA LEU A 296 -15.91 -11.01 3.62
C LEU A 296 -16.17 -12.13 2.61
N GLY A 297 -15.34 -12.28 1.58
CA GLY A 297 -15.41 -13.41 0.64
C GLY A 297 -15.11 -14.77 1.27
N PHE A 298 -14.38 -14.79 2.40
CA PHE A 298 -14.17 -15.98 3.22
C PHE A 298 -15.23 -16.17 4.32
N LYS A 299 -16.21 -15.25 4.45
CA LYS A 299 -17.21 -15.26 5.53
C LYS A 299 -18.65 -15.41 5.04
N SER A 300 -19.04 -14.75 3.94
CA SER A 300 -20.35 -14.94 3.29
C SER A 300 -20.21 -15.96 2.16
N ARG A 301 -21.09 -16.97 2.14
CA ARG A 301 -21.06 -18.04 1.14
C ARG A 301 -21.35 -17.48 -0.24
N ASN A 302 -22.38 -16.63 -0.35
CA ASN A 302 -22.76 -16.00 -1.61
C ASN A 302 -21.64 -15.11 -2.19
N ILE A 303 -20.94 -14.32 -1.37
CA ILE A 303 -19.86 -13.44 -1.84
C ILE A 303 -18.63 -14.26 -2.27
N GLY A 304 -18.24 -15.29 -1.51
CA GLY A 304 -17.13 -16.20 -1.88
C GLY A 304 -17.37 -16.96 -3.18
N LEU A 305 -18.58 -17.52 -3.37
CA LEU A 305 -18.99 -18.15 -4.62
C LEU A 305 -19.01 -17.16 -5.79
N GLY A 306 -19.46 -15.93 -5.54
CA GLY A 306 -19.43 -14.85 -6.53
C GLY A 306 -18.01 -14.54 -7.00
N TYR A 307 -17.06 -14.38 -6.07
CA TYR A 307 -15.65 -14.18 -6.40
C TYR A 307 -15.06 -15.34 -7.23
N LEU A 308 -15.33 -16.60 -6.83
CA LEU A 308 -14.84 -17.78 -7.55
C LEU A 308 -15.47 -17.92 -8.95
N GLY A 309 -16.78 -17.68 -9.08
CA GLY A 309 -17.46 -17.67 -10.37
C GLY A 309 -16.95 -16.56 -11.30
N GLY A 310 -16.60 -15.39 -10.76
CA GLY A 310 -15.97 -14.29 -11.51
C GLY A 310 -14.59 -14.65 -12.07
N PHE A 311 -13.78 -15.34 -11.27
CA PHE A 311 -12.48 -15.89 -11.69
C PHE A 311 -12.64 -16.90 -12.86
N VAL A 312 -13.56 -17.87 -12.74
CA VAL A 312 -13.80 -18.89 -13.78
C VAL A 312 -14.38 -18.26 -15.06
N ALA A 313 -15.30 -17.29 -14.92
CA ALA A 313 -15.87 -16.54 -16.03
C ALA A 313 -14.81 -15.78 -16.86
N ARG A 314 -13.92 -15.06 -16.17
CA ARG A 314 -12.87 -14.28 -16.83
C ARG A 314 -11.76 -15.16 -17.42
N SER A 315 -11.38 -16.24 -16.75
CA SER A 315 -10.47 -17.26 -17.32
C SER A 315 -11.07 -17.92 -18.57
N SER A 316 -12.37 -18.29 -18.53
CA SER A 316 -13.11 -18.84 -19.68
C SER A 316 -13.07 -17.95 -20.92
N SER A 317 -13.03 -16.62 -20.72
CA SER A 317 -12.96 -15.66 -21.82
C SER A 317 -11.68 -15.86 -22.64
N VAL A 318 -10.53 -16.00 -21.96
CA VAL A 318 -9.22 -16.26 -22.59
C VAL A 318 -9.18 -17.64 -23.25
N ALA A 319 -9.77 -18.66 -22.61
CA ALA A 319 -9.85 -20.00 -23.19
C ALA A 319 -10.55 -20.00 -24.56
N ILE A 320 -11.68 -19.28 -24.66
CA ILE A 320 -12.52 -19.24 -25.87
C ILE A 320 -11.95 -18.28 -26.94
N SER A 321 -11.32 -17.17 -26.54
CA SER A 321 -10.83 -16.15 -27.49
C SER A 321 -9.38 -16.31 -27.94
N LEU A 322 -8.52 -16.95 -27.13
CA LEU A 322 -7.09 -17.12 -27.43
C LEU A 322 -6.77 -18.60 -27.73
N PHE A 323 -7.14 -19.52 -26.83
CA PHE A 323 -6.69 -20.90 -26.93
C PHE A 323 -7.45 -21.73 -27.98
N ILE A 324 -8.74 -21.45 -28.26
CA ILE A 324 -9.43 -22.10 -29.40
C ILE A 324 -8.73 -21.79 -30.74
N PRO A 325 -8.46 -20.52 -31.11
CA PRO A 325 -7.68 -20.21 -32.32
C PRO A 325 -6.28 -20.84 -32.35
N LEU A 326 -5.54 -20.83 -31.24
CA LEU A 326 -4.20 -21.44 -31.17
C LEU A 326 -4.27 -22.98 -31.38
N PHE A 327 -5.26 -23.65 -30.79
CA PHE A 327 -5.50 -25.08 -30.96
C PHE A 327 -5.84 -25.42 -32.42
N THR A 328 -6.76 -24.67 -33.04
CA THR A 328 -7.13 -24.84 -34.45
C THR A 328 -5.94 -24.61 -35.38
N ASN A 329 -5.20 -23.51 -35.22
CA ASN A 329 -4.03 -23.21 -36.07
C ASN A 329 -2.94 -24.29 -35.94
N THR A 330 -2.65 -24.74 -34.72
CA THR A 330 -1.65 -25.79 -34.47
C THR A 330 -2.06 -27.14 -35.08
N TYR A 331 -3.36 -27.45 -35.16
CA TYR A 331 -3.85 -28.63 -35.86
C TYR A 331 -3.56 -28.58 -37.36
N PHE A 332 -3.95 -27.50 -38.06
CA PHE A 332 -3.76 -27.38 -39.52
C PHE A 332 -2.27 -27.35 -39.93
N LEU A 333 -1.39 -26.80 -39.09
CA LEU A 333 0.06 -26.86 -39.28
C LEU A 333 0.59 -28.29 -39.10
N ARG A 334 0.15 -29.02 -38.05
CA ARG A 334 0.59 -30.40 -37.79
C ARG A 334 0.10 -31.42 -38.82
N THR A 335 -1.03 -31.17 -39.49
CA THR A 335 -1.57 -32.05 -40.54
C THR A 335 -1.06 -31.73 -41.95
N GLY A 336 -0.15 -30.76 -42.11
CA GLY A 336 0.38 -30.36 -43.42
C GLY A 336 -0.65 -29.71 -44.34
N GLN A 337 -1.83 -29.34 -43.82
CA GLN A 337 -2.89 -28.65 -44.56
C GLN A 337 -2.66 -27.13 -44.67
N CYS A 338 -1.51 -26.68 -44.17
CA CYS A 338 -0.96 -25.34 -44.19
C CYS A 338 0.56 -25.44 -44.41
N ASP A 339 1.10 -24.80 -45.45
CA ASP A 339 2.53 -24.75 -45.76
C ASP A 339 2.99 -23.28 -45.81
N PRO A 340 3.43 -22.69 -44.67
CA PRO A 340 3.81 -21.28 -44.58
C PRO A 340 5.14 -21.03 -45.29
N LYS A 341 5.08 -20.76 -46.59
CA LYS A 341 6.23 -20.32 -47.39
C LYS A 341 6.49 -18.83 -47.15
N THR A 342 7.68 -18.54 -46.64
CA THR A 342 8.22 -17.22 -46.22
C THR A 342 7.99 -16.82 -44.75
N ASP A 343 8.97 -16.11 -44.19
CA ASP A 343 9.06 -15.66 -42.79
C ASP A 343 8.14 -14.45 -42.45
N ASP A 344 7.17 -14.09 -43.30
CA ASP A 344 6.25 -12.97 -43.00
C ASP A 344 5.02 -13.46 -42.21
N PRO A 345 4.85 -13.07 -40.93
CA PRO A 345 3.70 -13.46 -40.12
C PRO A 345 2.35 -12.88 -40.64
N GLY A 346 2.37 -11.98 -41.62
CA GLY A 346 1.18 -11.55 -42.34
C GLY A 346 0.59 -12.61 -43.27
N ASP A 347 1.42 -13.46 -43.89
CA ASP A 347 0.99 -14.37 -44.96
C ASP A 347 0.13 -15.53 -44.43
N ILE A 348 0.35 -15.96 -43.17
CA ILE A 348 -0.41 -17.02 -42.49
C ILE A 348 -1.94 -16.83 -42.64
N LYS A 349 -2.44 -15.59 -42.70
CA LYS A 349 -3.87 -15.32 -42.87
C LYS A 349 -4.42 -15.68 -44.26
N HIS A 350 -3.58 -15.61 -45.30
CA HIS A 350 -3.89 -16.09 -46.65
C HIS A 350 -3.51 -17.57 -46.81
N THR A 351 -2.34 -18.01 -46.34
CA THR A 351 -1.88 -19.40 -46.44
C THR A 351 -2.76 -20.39 -45.64
N CYS A 352 -3.30 -19.98 -44.50
CA CYS A 352 -4.13 -20.79 -43.60
C CYS A 352 -5.59 -20.32 -43.50
N GLU A 353 -6.16 -19.82 -44.60
CA GLU A 353 -7.52 -19.24 -44.64
C GLU A 353 -8.60 -20.19 -44.04
N LYS A 354 -8.47 -21.51 -44.26
CA LYS A 354 -9.36 -22.54 -43.68
C LYS A 354 -9.31 -22.58 -42.14
N ALA A 355 -8.12 -22.56 -41.56
CA ALA A 355 -7.92 -22.60 -40.11
C ALA A 355 -8.51 -21.35 -39.45
N TYR A 356 -8.28 -20.17 -40.04
CA TYR A 356 -8.83 -18.91 -39.58
C TYR A 356 -10.37 -18.88 -39.65
N LYS A 357 -10.96 -19.33 -40.76
CA LYS A 357 -12.42 -19.46 -40.93
C LYS A 357 -13.03 -20.39 -39.87
N LEU A 358 -12.42 -21.54 -39.61
CA LEU A 358 -12.89 -22.49 -38.59
C LEU A 358 -12.75 -21.93 -37.17
N ALA A 359 -11.59 -21.37 -36.82
CA ALA A 359 -11.35 -20.77 -35.50
C ALA A 359 -12.38 -19.66 -35.19
N ALA A 360 -12.63 -18.77 -36.16
CA ALA A 360 -13.66 -17.74 -36.05
C ALA A 360 -15.08 -18.32 -35.90
N ALA A 361 -15.41 -19.38 -36.64
CA ALA A 361 -16.71 -20.05 -36.53
C ALA A 361 -16.92 -20.72 -35.16
N LEU A 362 -15.91 -21.42 -34.62
CA LEU A 362 -15.98 -22.06 -33.31
C LEU A 362 -16.13 -21.00 -32.19
N THR A 363 -15.23 -20.02 -32.12
CA THR A 363 -15.29 -18.92 -31.14
C THR A 363 -16.62 -18.16 -31.27
N GLY A 364 -17.09 -17.90 -32.49
CA GLY A 364 -18.37 -17.24 -32.77
C GLY A 364 -19.59 -18.02 -32.28
N VAL A 365 -19.66 -19.33 -32.53
CA VAL A 365 -20.73 -20.20 -32.00
C VAL A 365 -20.75 -20.20 -30.47
N SER A 366 -19.58 -20.24 -29.82
CA SER A 366 -19.49 -20.16 -28.36
C SER A 366 -20.10 -18.86 -27.82
N GLN A 367 -19.74 -17.71 -28.40
CA GLN A 367 -20.24 -16.40 -27.97
C GLN A 367 -21.71 -16.17 -28.33
N LEU A 368 -22.20 -16.72 -29.45
CA LEU A 368 -23.63 -16.67 -29.80
C LEU A 368 -24.49 -17.45 -28.79
N ILE A 369 -24.07 -18.68 -28.46
CA ILE A 369 -24.76 -19.50 -27.46
C ILE A 369 -24.68 -18.86 -26.07
N ALA A 370 -23.55 -18.24 -25.71
CA ALA A 370 -23.41 -17.45 -24.49
C ALA A 370 -24.44 -16.31 -24.44
N LEU A 371 -24.53 -15.50 -25.51
CA LEU A 371 -25.48 -14.37 -25.59
C LEU A 371 -26.93 -14.83 -25.44
N LEU A 372 -27.33 -15.88 -26.16
CA LEU A 372 -28.69 -16.44 -26.11
C LEU A 372 -29.02 -17.06 -24.74
N SER A 373 -28.02 -17.58 -24.02
CA SER A 373 -28.21 -18.21 -22.72
C SER A 373 -28.23 -17.22 -21.55
N ALA A 374 -27.74 -15.98 -21.71
CA ALA A 374 -27.65 -14.99 -20.63
C ALA A 374 -29.00 -14.71 -19.92
N PRO A 375 -30.14 -14.50 -20.63
CA PRO A 375 -31.44 -14.29 -19.99
C PRO A 375 -31.95 -15.56 -19.28
N LEU A 376 -31.69 -16.74 -19.86
CA LEU A 376 -32.08 -18.03 -19.30
C LEU A 376 -31.38 -18.30 -17.97
N PHE A 377 -30.07 -18.06 -17.87
CA PHE A 377 -29.36 -18.17 -16.59
C PHE A 377 -29.82 -17.13 -15.56
N GLY A 378 -30.18 -15.92 -15.98
CA GLY A 378 -30.78 -14.92 -15.08
C GLY A 378 -32.12 -15.38 -14.49
N TYR A 379 -33.01 -15.93 -15.33
CA TYR A 379 -34.29 -16.51 -14.90
C TYR A 379 -34.11 -17.74 -14.01
N LEU A 380 -33.24 -18.69 -14.39
CA LEU A 380 -32.98 -19.88 -13.59
C LEU A 380 -32.34 -19.52 -12.24
N SER A 381 -31.45 -18.52 -12.19
CA SER A 381 -30.87 -17.98 -10.95
C SER A 381 -31.90 -17.30 -10.06
N ALA A 382 -32.97 -16.72 -10.63
CA ALA A 382 -34.10 -16.19 -9.87
C ALA A 382 -35.02 -17.30 -9.34
N LYS A 383 -35.22 -18.37 -10.13
CA LYS A 383 -36.12 -19.49 -9.82
C LYS A 383 -35.55 -20.49 -8.80
N TYR A 384 -34.23 -20.71 -8.78
CA TYR A 384 -33.58 -21.70 -7.90
C TYR A 384 -32.51 -21.10 -6.96
N PRO A 385 -32.85 -20.07 -6.15
CA PRO A 385 -31.85 -19.30 -5.39
C PRO A 385 -31.21 -20.07 -4.23
N LYS A 386 -31.92 -21.03 -3.60
CA LYS A 386 -31.49 -21.70 -2.35
C LYS A 386 -30.32 -22.66 -2.52
N TYR A 387 -30.14 -23.22 -3.72
CA TYR A 387 -29.13 -24.26 -3.99
C TYR A 387 -28.13 -23.86 -5.09
N ASN A 388 -28.28 -22.68 -5.69
CA ASN A 388 -27.43 -22.17 -6.78
C ASN A 388 -27.24 -23.14 -7.96
N ILE A 389 -28.21 -24.04 -8.18
CA ILE A 389 -28.22 -25.09 -9.23
C ILE A 389 -27.76 -24.58 -10.61
N PRO A 390 -28.13 -23.38 -11.09
CA PRO A 390 -27.67 -22.90 -12.39
C PRO A 390 -26.16 -22.66 -12.47
N LEU A 391 -25.51 -22.24 -11.38
CA LEU A 391 -24.05 -22.12 -11.32
C LEU A 391 -23.39 -23.51 -11.34
N LEU A 392 -23.97 -24.49 -10.65
CA LEU A 392 -23.49 -25.88 -10.64
C LEU A 392 -23.63 -26.50 -12.05
N ALA A 393 -24.75 -26.25 -12.73
CA ALA A 393 -24.97 -26.68 -14.10
C ALA A 393 -23.99 -26.03 -15.10
N ALA A 394 -23.70 -24.74 -14.95
CA ALA A 394 -22.70 -24.04 -15.76
C ALA A 394 -21.27 -24.56 -15.52
N ALA A 395 -20.93 -24.88 -14.26
CA ALA A 395 -19.65 -25.49 -13.92
C ALA A 395 -19.54 -26.93 -14.46
N ALA A 396 -20.59 -27.75 -14.35
CA ALA A 396 -20.62 -29.10 -14.91
C ALA A 396 -20.54 -29.09 -16.46
N ALA A 397 -21.26 -28.18 -17.12
CA ALA A 397 -21.14 -27.94 -18.56
C ALA A 397 -19.71 -27.50 -18.94
N GLY A 398 -19.05 -26.71 -18.09
CA GLY A 398 -17.65 -26.33 -18.25
C GLY A 398 -16.69 -27.51 -18.15
N ILE A 399 -16.83 -28.35 -17.12
CA ILE A 399 -16.00 -29.57 -16.97
C ILE A 399 -16.15 -30.46 -18.20
N ALA A 400 -17.40 -30.76 -18.61
CA ALA A 400 -17.68 -31.61 -19.76
C ALA A 400 -17.15 -30.98 -21.07
N GLY A 401 -17.49 -29.72 -21.33
CA GLY A 401 -17.09 -29.01 -22.54
C GLY A 401 -15.57 -28.84 -22.67
N TYR A 402 -14.89 -28.32 -21.65
CA TYR A 402 -13.45 -28.11 -21.71
C TYR A 402 -12.66 -29.43 -21.74
N SER A 403 -13.09 -30.46 -21.01
CA SER A 403 -12.44 -31.79 -21.08
C SER A 403 -12.66 -32.47 -22.43
N ALA A 404 -13.85 -32.34 -23.02
CA ALA A 404 -14.13 -32.85 -24.36
C ALA A 404 -13.32 -32.11 -25.42
N PHE A 405 -13.27 -30.76 -25.36
CA PHE A 405 -12.51 -29.95 -26.32
C PHE A 405 -11.00 -30.24 -26.26
N GLY A 406 -10.43 -30.34 -25.06
CA GLY A 406 -9.03 -30.75 -24.86
C GLY A 406 -8.73 -32.17 -25.37
N SER A 407 -9.74 -33.03 -25.47
CA SER A 407 -9.60 -34.42 -25.93
C SER A 407 -9.98 -34.62 -27.41
N LEU A 408 -10.17 -33.54 -28.18
CA LEU A 408 -10.47 -33.63 -29.62
C LEU A 408 -9.21 -33.97 -30.43
N SER A 409 -9.25 -35.10 -31.14
CA SER A 409 -8.22 -35.46 -32.14
C SER A 409 -8.22 -34.54 -33.36
N SER A 410 -9.36 -33.91 -33.66
CA SER A 410 -9.49 -32.90 -34.72
C SER A 410 -10.54 -31.83 -34.34
N PRO A 411 -10.26 -30.53 -34.57
CA PRO A 411 -11.25 -29.47 -34.48
C PRO A 411 -12.09 -29.31 -35.76
N ASP A 412 -11.67 -29.87 -36.90
CA ASP A 412 -12.39 -29.71 -38.18
C ASP A 412 -13.49 -30.79 -38.35
N PRO A 413 -14.79 -30.42 -38.32
CA PRO A 413 -15.90 -31.35 -38.49
C PRO A 413 -16.00 -31.97 -39.89
N ARG A 414 -15.15 -31.57 -40.86
CA ARG A 414 -15.06 -32.14 -42.22
C ARG A 414 -13.82 -33.03 -42.44
N SER A 415 -12.97 -33.20 -41.43
CA SER A 415 -11.81 -34.09 -41.49
C SER A 415 -12.19 -35.56 -41.28
N GLU A 416 -11.31 -36.48 -41.65
CA GLU A 416 -11.50 -37.95 -41.55
C GLU A 416 -11.67 -38.48 -40.10
N HIS A 417 -11.27 -37.68 -39.11
CA HIS A 417 -11.53 -37.93 -37.68
C HIS A 417 -12.36 -36.80 -37.04
N GLY A 418 -13.05 -36.03 -37.89
CA GLY A 418 -13.91 -34.91 -37.50
C GLY A 418 -15.31 -35.35 -37.10
N SER A 419 -15.98 -34.55 -36.27
CA SER A 419 -17.38 -34.76 -35.92
C SER A 419 -18.09 -33.42 -35.72
N GLY A 420 -19.36 -33.33 -36.14
CA GLY A 420 -20.22 -32.18 -35.83
C GLY A 420 -20.37 -31.90 -34.33
N ALA A 421 -20.03 -32.86 -33.47
CA ALA A 421 -19.99 -32.71 -32.01
C ALA A 421 -19.11 -31.54 -31.54
N VAL A 422 -18.11 -31.09 -32.31
CA VAL A 422 -17.26 -29.93 -31.94
C VAL A 422 -18.11 -28.68 -31.69
N PHE A 423 -19.17 -28.44 -32.47
CA PHE A 423 -20.06 -27.29 -32.25
C PHE A 423 -20.88 -27.42 -30.95
N LEU A 424 -21.29 -28.64 -30.58
CA LEU A 424 -22.00 -28.91 -29.32
C LEU A 424 -21.06 -28.73 -28.12
N ILE A 425 -19.82 -29.21 -28.23
CA ILE A 425 -18.77 -29.01 -27.21
C ILE A 425 -18.53 -27.51 -27.00
N VAL A 426 -18.35 -26.74 -28.08
CA VAL A 426 -18.07 -25.30 -28.01
C VAL A 426 -19.30 -24.48 -27.58
N ALA A 427 -20.52 -24.99 -27.76
CA ALA A 427 -21.73 -24.47 -27.14
C ALA A 427 -21.73 -24.66 -25.60
N LEU A 428 -21.25 -25.80 -25.09
CA LEU A 428 -21.08 -26.03 -23.64
C LEU A 428 -20.07 -25.06 -23.01
N LEU A 429 -18.99 -24.72 -23.72
CA LEU A 429 -18.03 -23.67 -23.29
C LEU A 429 -18.73 -22.31 -23.12
N GLY A 430 -19.58 -21.92 -24.09
CA GLY A 430 -20.33 -20.67 -24.05
C GLY A 430 -21.37 -20.63 -22.91
N ILE A 431 -22.11 -21.73 -22.73
CA ILE A 431 -23.03 -21.95 -21.60
C ILE A 431 -22.31 -21.81 -20.26
N SER A 432 -21.13 -22.42 -20.13
CA SER A 432 -20.31 -22.35 -18.92
C SER A 432 -19.84 -20.92 -18.62
N GLN A 433 -19.28 -20.23 -19.62
CA GLN A 433 -18.79 -18.86 -19.48
C GLN A 433 -19.91 -17.92 -19.00
N ILE A 434 -21.07 -17.90 -19.68
CA ILE A 434 -22.15 -16.96 -19.33
C ILE A 434 -22.87 -17.34 -18.04
N GLY A 435 -23.04 -18.64 -17.75
CA GLY A 435 -23.61 -19.10 -16.50
C GLY A 435 -22.75 -18.68 -15.30
N ALA A 436 -21.42 -18.79 -15.42
CA ALA A 436 -20.48 -18.28 -14.42
C ALA A 436 -20.58 -16.74 -14.26
N ILE A 437 -20.68 -15.97 -15.34
CA ILE A 437 -20.88 -14.50 -15.29
C ILE A 437 -22.19 -14.15 -14.58
N VAL A 438 -23.33 -14.61 -15.09
CA VAL A 438 -24.66 -14.17 -14.65
C VAL A 438 -24.93 -14.63 -13.22
N CYS A 439 -24.62 -15.88 -12.87
CA CYS A 439 -24.85 -16.38 -11.53
C CYS A 439 -23.89 -15.78 -10.50
N SER A 440 -22.63 -15.46 -10.84
CA SER A 440 -21.71 -14.79 -9.90
C SER A 440 -22.11 -13.35 -9.58
N LEU A 441 -22.58 -12.59 -10.58
CA LEU A 441 -23.16 -11.26 -10.37
C LEU A 441 -24.44 -11.32 -9.50
N ALA A 442 -25.33 -12.28 -9.78
CA ALA A 442 -26.54 -12.50 -9.00
C ALA A 442 -26.26 -12.96 -7.56
N LEU A 443 -25.17 -13.69 -7.32
CA LEU A 443 -24.70 -14.09 -5.99
C LEU A 443 -24.18 -12.90 -5.19
N ILE A 444 -23.35 -12.04 -5.78
CA ILE A 444 -22.83 -10.83 -5.13
C ILE A 444 -23.97 -9.87 -4.76
N ALA A 445 -24.94 -9.67 -5.65
CA ALA A 445 -26.10 -8.83 -5.37
C ALA A 445 -26.94 -9.34 -4.18
N ARG A 446 -27.18 -10.66 -4.09
CA ARG A 446 -27.87 -11.30 -2.94
C ARG A 446 -27.05 -11.23 -1.65
N GLY A 447 -25.74 -11.50 -1.73
CA GLY A 447 -24.82 -11.42 -0.61
C GLY A 447 -24.71 -10.02 0.00
N ILE A 448 -24.82 -8.97 -0.82
CA ILE A 448 -24.78 -7.56 -0.35
C ILE A 448 -26.06 -7.16 0.41
N HIS A 449 -27.22 -7.69 0.01
CA HIS A 449 -28.50 -7.45 0.71
C HIS A 449 -28.70 -8.35 1.94
N ASN A 450 -27.83 -9.36 2.11
CA ASN A 450 -27.73 -10.20 3.31
C ASN A 450 -28.95 -11.12 3.55
N ASP A 451 -29.48 -11.72 2.48
CA ASP A 451 -30.53 -12.77 2.47
C ASP A 451 -30.13 -14.08 3.24
N GLU A 452 -28.97 -14.12 3.92
CA GLU A 452 -28.36 -15.33 4.49
C GLU A 452 -28.77 -15.63 5.96
N MET A 453 -29.74 -14.93 6.57
CA MET A 453 -29.89 -14.92 8.05
C MET A 453 -31.28 -15.17 8.71
N GLU A 454 -32.35 -15.56 7.99
CA GLU A 454 -33.64 -15.89 8.67
C GLU A 454 -33.81 -17.37 9.07
N GLU A 455 -33.25 -18.34 8.34
CA GLU A 455 -33.44 -19.79 8.62
C GLU A 455 -32.49 -20.34 9.72
N GLY A 456 -32.09 -19.53 10.70
CA GLY A 456 -31.15 -19.92 11.76
C GLY A 456 -31.74 -20.15 13.16
N VAL A 457 -32.99 -19.73 13.41
CA VAL A 457 -33.59 -19.71 14.76
C VAL A 457 -34.64 -20.81 14.95
N ASN A 458 -35.32 -21.24 13.88
CA ASN A 458 -36.49 -22.14 13.95
C ASN A 458 -36.14 -23.64 14.06
N SER A 459 -34.90 -24.00 14.39
CA SER A 459 -34.46 -25.41 14.59
C SER A 459 -33.76 -25.65 15.93
N ALA A 460 -33.98 -24.77 16.91
CA ALA A 460 -33.37 -24.83 18.25
C ALA A 460 -34.40 -24.77 19.40
N PHE A 461 -35.69 -24.89 19.08
CA PHE A 461 -36.80 -24.68 20.04
C PHE A 461 -37.77 -25.87 20.16
N GLU A 462 -37.36 -27.06 19.72
CA GLU A 462 -38.21 -28.26 19.68
C GLU A 462 -37.64 -29.46 20.47
N SER A 463 -36.63 -29.23 21.33
CA SER A 463 -35.92 -30.27 22.07
C SER A 463 -35.61 -29.90 23.53
N ALA A 464 -36.57 -29.29 24.25
CA ALA A 464 -36.42 -28.90 25.66
C ALA A 464 -37.75 -28.87 26.46
N ASN A 465 -38.65 -29.84 26.23
CA ASN A 465 -39.85 -30.00 27.07
C ASN A 465 -39.54 -30.98 28.22
N GLY A 466 -39.38 -30.47 29.45
CA GLY A 466 -39.02 -31.30 30.61
C GLY A 466 -39.06 -30.58 31.96
N THR A 467 -40.26 -30.59 32.59
CA THR A 467 -40.51 -30.56 34.06
C THR A 467 -39.80 -29.50 34.95
N GLY A 468 -40.57 -28.60 35.59
CA GLY A 468 -40.07 -27.74 36.67
C GLY A 468 -41.01 -26.62 37.18
N HIS A 469 -41.99 -26.97 38.02
CA HIS A 469 -42.81 -26.03 38.84
C HIS A 469 -42.27 -26.00 40.30
N PRO A 470 -42.72 -25.10 41.21
CA PRO A 470 -42.81 -23.63 41.15
C PRO A 470 -42.38 -22.98 42.51
N SER A 471 -42.83 -21.75 42.81
CA SER A 471 -43.00 -21.17 44.17
C SER A 471 -41.76 -20.76 45.01
N ALA A 472 -41.85 -19.84 45.98
CA ALA A 472 -42.79 -18.73 46.20
C ALA A 472 -42.30 -17.75 47.31
N GLY A 473 -42.70 -16.47 47.20
CA GLY A 473 -43.09 -15.58 48.32
C GLY A 473 -42.02 -14.96 49.26
N ALA A 474 -41.95 -13.61 49.27
CA ALA A 474 -41.83 -12.78 50.49
C ALA A 474 -42.01 -11.27 50.18
N THR A 475 -42.60 -10.53 51.14
CA THR A 475 -42.66 -9.06 51.30
C THR A 475 -42.65 -8.76 52.82
N PRO A 476 -42.48 -7.52 53.34
CA PRO A 476 -42.15 -6.22 52.71
C PRO A 476 -40.66 -5.88 53.09
N PRO A 477 -40.19 -4.76 53.72
CA PRO A 477 -40.73 -3.41 53.96
C PRO A 477 -39.76 -2.20 53.75
N GLN A 478 -40.35 -1.02 54.02
CA GLN A 478 -39.86 0.32 54.42
C GLN A 478 -38.36 0.60 54.75
N SER A 479 -37.98 1.87 54.55
CA SER A 479 -36.78 2.53 55.08
C SER A 479 -37.13 3.82 55.86
N PRO A 480 -36.49 4.09 57.01
CA PRO A 480 -36.41 5.41 57.64
C PRO A 480 -34.97 5.99 57.67
N PRO A 481 -34.76 7.31 57.88
CA PRO A 481 -33.47 7.98 57.74
C PRO A 481 -32.78 8.35 59.06
N LEU A 482 -31.48 8.69 59.02
CA LEU A 482 -30.83 9.73 59.86
C LEU A 482 -29.39 10.05 59.40
N THR A 483 -28.73 11.01 60.06
CA THR A 483 -27.41 11.61 59.77
C THR A 483 -26.63 11.82 61.10
N PRO A 484 -25.41 12.38 61.14
CA PRO A 484 -24.16 11.95 60.50
C PRO A 484 -22.98 11.83 61.50
N ALA A 485 -22.00 10.93 61.26
CA ALA A 485 -20.71 10.89 61.96
C ALA A 485 -19.67 10.10 61.15
N ASP A 486 -18.39 10.22 61.52
CA ASP A 486 -17.23 9.65 60.81
C ASP A 486 -17.03 8.14 61.01
N GLU A 487 -16.64 7.43 59.94
CA GLU A 487 -15.91 6.15 60.00
C GLU A 487 -15.10 5.99 58.68
N GLU A 488 -13.90 5.38 58.74
CA GLU A 488 -12.92 5.35 57.64
C GLU A 488 -13.02 4.11 56.72
N ASP A 489 -12.32 4.18 55.57
CA ASP A 489 -11.94 3.06 54.69
C ASP A 489 -13.02 2.12 54.10
N ALA A 490 -13.63 2.56 52.99
CA ALA A 490 -14.09 1.65 51.93
C ALA A 490 -14.01 2.29 50.51
N PRO A 491 -13.34 1.67 49.52
CA PRO A 491 -13.24 2.21 48.17
C PRO A 491 -14.50 1.97 47.33
N LEU A 492 -15.03 3.03 46.73
CA LEU A 492 -16.10 2.92 45.72
C LEU A 492 -15.56 2.34 44.40
N LEU A 493 -16.39 1.49 43.77
CA LEU A 493 -16.16 0.74 42.52
C LEU A 493 -15.27 -0.52 42.65
N ILE A 494 -15.87 -1.62 43.11
CA ILE A 494 -15.35 -2.97 42.90
C ILE A 494 -15.69 -3.45 41.48
N GLU A 495 -14.67 -3.88 40.72
CA GLU A 495 -14.88 -4.71 39.54
C GLU A 495 -15.27 -6.15 39.95
N GLN A 496 -16.30 -6.72 39.32
CA GLN A 496 -16.42 -8.18 39.23
C GLN A 496 -16.63 -8.61 37.78
N ASN A 497 -15.74 -9.48 37.32
CA ASN A 497 -15.76 -10.03 35.97
C ASN A 497 -16.81 -11.14 35.84
N ALA A 498 -17.80 -10.91 34.99
CA ALA A 498 -18.68 -11.95 34.45
C ALA A 498 -18.77 -11.81 32.92
N PRO A 499 -18.87 -12.91 32.15
CA PRO A 499 -18.60 -12.88 30.71
C PRO A 499 -19.67 -12.14 29.91
N ARG A 500 -19.24 -11.25 29.00
CA ARG A 500 -20.14 -10.56 28.07
C ARG A 500 -20.72 -11.53 27.04
N LEU A 501 -21.93 -12.04 27.33
CA LEU A 501 -22.75 -12.77 26.37
C LEU A 501 -22.96 -11.94 25.09
N THR A 502 -22.70 -12.55 23.92
CA THR A 502 -22.74 -11.85 22.63
C THR A 502 -24.10 -12.00 21.95
N SER A 503 -25.06 -11.13 22.26
CA SER A 503 -26.31 -11.03 21.50
C SER A 503 -26.92 -9.62 21.52
N ASN A 504 -26.89 -8.96 20.36
CA ASN A 504 -28.07 -8.31 19.78
C ASN A 504 -27.78 -8.01 18.30
N THR A 505 -28.59 -8.58 17.41
CA THR A 505 -28.21 -8.80 16.01
C THR A 505 -29.01 -7.91 15.07
N GLU A 506 -28.54 -6.67 14.86
CA GLU A 506 -29.00 -5.90 13.70
C GLU A 506 -28.63 -6.62 12.38
N PRO A 507 -29.54 -6.70 11.39
CA PRO A 507 -29.22 -7.20 10.06
C PRO A 507 -28.23 -6.26 9.36
N LYS A 508 -26.96 -6.66 9.30
CA LYS A 508 -25.84 -5.84 8.79
C LYS A 508 -25.87 -5.70 7.27
N ASN A 509 -26.72 -4.83 6.75
CA ASN A 509 -26.81 -4.51 5.34
C ASN A 509 -25.46 -3.99 4.78
N LEU A 510 -24.92 -4.68 3.77
CA LEU A 510 -23.56 -4.48 3.24
C LEU A 510 -23.48 -3.44 2.11
N ASN A 511 -24.56 -2.70 1.82
CA ASN A 511 -24.61 -1.65 0.78
C ASN A 511 -23.58 -0.49 0.92
N HIS A 512 -22.82 -0.46 2.03
CA HIS A 512 -21.72 0.47 2.29
C HIS A 512 -20.32 -0.06 1.86
N LEU A 513 -20.23 -1.34 1.45
CA LEU A 513 -19.01 -2.00 0.94
C LEU A 513 -19.17 -2.51 -0.50
N LYS A 514 -20.30 -2.23 -1.15
CA LYS A 514 -20.66 -2.80 -2.46
C LYS A 514 -19.65 -2.46 -3.57
N GLY A 515 -19.04 -1.28 -3.52
CA GLY A 515 -17.96 -0.89 -4.43
C GLY A 515 -16.70 -1.71 -4.18
N SER A 516 -16.30 -1.83 -2.92
CA SER A 516 -15.12 -2.61 -2.49
C SER A 516 -15.27 -4.09 -2.82
N ILE A 517 -16.48 -4.65 -2.72
CA ILE A 517 -16.81 -6.03 -3.12
C ILE A 517 -16.76 -6.18 -4.65
N ALA A 518 -17.34 -5.25 -5.40
CA ALA A 518 -17.26 -5.22 -6.87
C ALA A 518 -15.81 -5.12 -7.39
N GLY A 519 -14.98 -4.27 -6.77
CA GLY A 519 -13.55 -4.16 -7.07
C GLY A 519 -12.76 -5.44 -6.77
N THR A 520 -13.08 -6.14 -5.67
CA THR A 520 -12.46 -7.44 -5.33
C THR A 520 -12.88 -8.56 -6.28
N TYR A 521 -14.15 -8.60 -6.71
CA TYR A 521 -14.63 -9.50 -7.76
C TYR A 521 -13.87 -9.29 -9.08
N SER A 522 -13.75 -8.04 -9.52
CA SER A 522 -13.06 -7.68 -10.75
C SER A 522 -11.55 -7.97 -10.69
N LEU A 523 -10.92 -7.75 -9.53
CA LEU A 523 -9.52 -8.14 -9.27
C LEU A 523 -9.27 -9.63 -9.45
N LEU A 524 -10.12 -10.47 -8.84
CA LEU A 524 -9.99 -11.93 -8.94
C LEU A 524 -10.31 -12.43 -10.36
N GLY A 525 -11.21 -11.75 -11.07
CA GLY A 525 -11.42 -11.94 -12.50
C GLY A 525 -10.15 -11.67 -13.34
N GLY A 526 -9.50 -10.52 -13.13
CA GLY A 526 -8.25 -10.16 -13.82
C GLY A 526 -7.09 -11.09 -13.47
N PHE A 527 -7.00 -11.56 -12.22
CA PHE A 527 -6.03 -12.59 -11.83
C PHE A 527 -6.25 -13.91 -12.61
N GLY A 528 -7.51 -14.30 -12.87
CA GLY A 528 -7.83 -15.45 -13.73
C GLY A 528 -7.35 -15.28 -15.18
N ILE A 529 -7.52 -14.09 -15.76
CA ILE A 529 -7.00 -13.75 -17.10
C ILE A 529 -5.48 -13.92 -17.14
N LEU A 530 -4.75 -13.29 -16.22
CA LEU A 530 -3.28 -13.38 -16.19
C LEU A 530 -2.79 -14.81 -15.93
N LEU A 531 -3.44 -15.55 -15.03
CA LEU A 531 -3.07 -16.91 -14.69
C LEU A 531 -3.25 -17.86 -15.88
N LEU A 532 -4.40 -17.84 -16.58
CA LEU A 532 -4.57 -18.68 -17.77
C LEU A 532 -3.69 -18.21 -18.94
N THR A 533 -3.51 -16.90 -19.13
CA THR A 533 -2.66 -16.38 -20.23
C THR A 533 -1.20 -16.79 -20.04
N LYS A 534 -0.65 -16.73 -18.82
CA LYS A 534 0.76 -17.06 -18.55
C LYS A 534 1.00 -18.54 -18.26
N ALA A 535 0.28 -19.13 -17.31
CA ALA A 535 0.48 -20.53 -16.95
C ALA A 535 -0.16 -21.47 -17.99
N GLY A 536 -1.35 -21.13 -18.50
CA GLY A 536 -1.95 -21.88 -19.63
C GLY A 536 -1.10 -21.79 -20.90
N GLY A 537 -0.52 -20.62 -21.21
CA GLY A 537 0.45 -20.48 -22.31
C GLY A 537 1.67 -21.39 -22.13
N ALA A 538 2.34 -21.32 -20.99
CA ALA A 538 3.48 -22.20 -20.70
C ALA A 538 3.11 -23.70 -20.73
N LEU A 539 1.89 -24.08 -20.34
CA LEU A 539 1.39 -25.46 -20.46
C LEU A 539 1.13 -25.84 -21.93
N PHE A 540 0.56 -24.95 -22.74
CA PHE A 540 0.34 -25.17 -24.18
C PHE A 540 1.65 -25.51 -24.90
N ASP A 541 2.73 -24.79 -24.55
CA ASP A 541 4.06 -24.98 -25.13
C ASP A 541 4.78 -26.23 -24.61
N VAL A 542 4.69 -26.53 -23.30
CA VAL A 542 5.47 -27.60 -22.65
C VAL A 542 4.77 -28.96 -22.63
N THR A 543 3.45 -29.02 -22.41
CA THR A 543 2.69 -30.28 -22.34
C THR A 543 1.72 -30.47 -23.50
N GLY A 544 1.43 -29.41 -24.25
CA GLY A 544 0.81 -29.48 -25.57
C GLY A 544 -0.56 -28.79 -25.68
N PRO A 545 -1.13 -28.71 -26.91
CA PRO A 545 -2.22 -27.77 -27.21
C PRO A 545 -3.51 -27.94 -26.40
N SER A 546 -3.75 -29.12 -25.83
CA SER A 546 -4.93 -29.44 -25.02
C SER A 546 -4.86 -28.95 -23.56
N ALA A 547 -3.67 -28.68 -23.05
CA ALA A 547 -3.43 -28.42 -21.63
C ALA A 547 -4.18 -27.20 -21.03
N PRO A 548 -4.36 -26.06 -21.73
CA PRO A 548 -5.16 -24.94 -21.22
C PRO A 548 -6.63 -25.29 -20.98
N PHE A 549 -7.18 -26.21 -21.77
CA PHE A 549 -8.58 -26.64 -21.61
C PHE A 549 -8.73 -27.57 -20.40
N TYR A 550 -7.79 -28.49 -20.15
CA TYR A 550 -7.79 -29.26 -18.91
C TYR A 550 -7.59 -28.37 -17.66
N MET A 551 -6.77 -27.32 -17.75
CA MET A 551 -6.65 -26.30 -16.69
C MET A 551 -7.99 -25.57 -16.44
N MET A 552 -8.75 -25.25 -17.50
CA MET A 552 -10.11 -24.69 -17.37
C MET A 552 -11.15 -25.69 -16.85
N ALA A 553 -11.02 -26.98 -17.16
CA ALA A 553 -11.84 -28.03 -16.58
C ALA A 553 -11.60 -28.15 -15.07
N ILE A 554 -10.34 -28.06 -14.61
CA ILE A 554 -9.98 -28.02 -13.19
C ILE A 554 -10.57 -26.77 -12.50
N PHE A 555 -10.50 -25.60 -13.13
CA PHE A 555 -11.12 -24.38 -12.58
C PHE A 555 -12.65 -24.52 -12.41
N ASN A 556 -13.32 -25.13 -13.38
CA ASN A 556 -14.75 -25.44 -13.28
C ASN A 556 -15.05 -26.54 -12.25
N ALA A 557 -14.17 -27.54 -12.08
CA ALA A 557 -14.30 -28.55 -11.03
C ALA A 557 -14.17 -27.96 -9.62
N ILE A 558 -13.25 -27.03 -9.40
CA ILE A 558 -13.13 -26.29 -8.13
C ILE A 558 -14.41 -25.48 -7.86
N LEU A 559 -14.94 -24.78 -8.88
CA LEU A 559 -16.21 -24.05 -8.77
C LEU A 559 -17.40 -24.98 -8.45
N LEU A 560 -17.46 -26.16 -9.07
CA LEU A 560 -18.49 -27.16 -8.80
C LEU A 560 -18.38 -27.73 -7.38
N VAL A 561 -17.17 -28.10 -6.92
CA VAL A 561 -16.94 -28.67 -5.58
C VAL A 561 -17.23 -27.65 -4.48
N VAL A 562 -16.77 -26.40 -4.61
CA VAL A 562 -17.07 -25.33 -3.64
C VAL A 562 -18.55 -24.96 -3.69
N GLY A 563 -19.17 -24.96 -4.88
CA GLY A 563 -20.61 -24.78 -5.05
C GLY A 563 -21.43 -25.87 -4.35
N LEU A 564 -21.06 -27.14 -4.51
CA LEU A 564 -21.70 -28.27 -3.82
C LEU A 564 -21.48 -28.22 -2.31
N GLY A 565 -20.29 -27.87 -1.83
CA GLY A 565 -20.00 -27.72 -0.40
C GLY A 565 -20.70 -26.54 0.28
N THR A 566 -21.22 -25.57 -0.49
CA THR A 566 -22.02 -24.44 0.02
C THR A 566 -23.53 -24.65 -0.16
N ALA A 567 -23.95 -25.48 -1.12
CA ALA A 567 -25.32 -25.91 -1.27
C ALA A 567 -25.66 -26.97 -0.21
N GLN A 568 -26.61 -26.66 0.69
CA GLN A 568 -27.17 -27.65 1.61
C GLN A 568 -28.04 -28.63 0.84
N LEU A 569 -27.42 -29.62 0.19
CA LEU A 569 -28.10 -30.75 -0.43
C LEU A 569 -29.02 -31.40 0.62
N PRO A 570 -30.27 -31.75 0.26
CA PRO A 570 -31.12 -32.53 1.15
C PRO A 570 -30.43 -33.86 1.47
N THR A 571 -30.50 -34.29 2.73
CA THR A 571 -29.94 -35.57 3.17
C THR A 571 -30.57 -36.73 2.37
N PRO A 572 -29.84 -37.83 2.15
CA PRO A 572 -30.26 -38.91 1.23
C PRO A 572 -31.54 -39.66 1.65
N SER A 573 -32.12 -39.34 2.81
CA SER A 573 -33.40 -39.84 3.31
C SER A 573 -34.60 -39.58 2.37
N CYS A 574 -34.54 -38.55 1.51
CA CYS A 574 -35.68 -38.16 0.66
C CYS A 574 -35.74 -38.89 -0.71
N LEU A 575 -34.70 -39.63 -1.10
CA LEU A 575 -34.65 -40.36 -2.39
C LEU A 575 -35.33 -41.75 -2.37
N LEU A 576 -35.97 -42.13 -1.26
CA LEU A 576 -36.69 -43.41 -1.12
C LEU A 576 -38.16 -43.36 -1.59
N ALA A 577 -38.70 -42.17 -1.91
CA ALA A 577 -40.12 -41.99 -2.22
C ALA A 577 -40.55 -42.45 -3.64
N THR A 578 -39.61 -42.69 -4.57
CA THR A 578 -39.91 -43.03 -5.97
C THR A 578 -39.53 -44.46 -6.37
N ARG A 579 -39.36 -45.38 -5.42
CA ARG A 579 -39.05 -46.80 -5.70
C ARG A 579 -40.28 -47.72 -5.73
N ARG A 580 -41.32 -47.32 -6.46
CA ARG A 580 -42.40 -48.19 -6.96
C ARG A 580 -42.54 -48.02 -8.47
N VAL A 581 -41.94 -48.95 -9.22
CA VAL A 581 -42.23 -49.38 -10.61
C VAL A 581 -41.02 -50.24 -11.02
N TRP A 582 -41.22 -51.57 -10.99
CA TRP A 582 -40.28 -52.63 -11.45
C TRP A 582 -38.93 -52.73 -10.68
N GLY A 583 -38.27 -53.88 -10.55
CA GLY A 583 -38.69 -55.25 -10.83
C GLY A 583 -37.58 -56.27 -10.54
N THR A 584 -37.74 -57.09 -9.49
CA THR A 584 -37.09 -58.41 -9.22
C THR A 584 -35.56 -58.62 -9.29
N LYS A 585 -35.01 -59.24 -8.22
CA LYS A 585 -33.89 -60.24 -8.21
C LYS A 585 -32.46 -59.73 -8.57
N SER A 586 -31.36 -60.37 -8.16
CA SER A 586 -31.07 -61.30 -7.03
C SER A 586 -29.56 -61.56 -6.91
N TRP A 587 -29.00 -61.60 -5.68
CA TRP A 587 -27.69 -62.21 -5.31
C TRP A 587 -26.42 -61.54 -5.93
N SER A 588 -25.19 -61.69 -5.39
CA SER A 588 -24.70 -62.32 -4.13
C SER A 588 -23.47 -61.56 -3.56
N ALA A 589 -22.80 -62.15 -2.56
CA ALA A 589 -21.65 -61.63 -1.80
C ALA A 589 -20.30 -61.68 -2.60
N GLU A 590 -19.11 -61.32 -2.09
CA GLU A 590 -18.64 -61.29 -0.69
C GLU A 590 -17.46 -60.32 -0.43
N ARG A 591 -17.03 -60.24 0.85
CA ARG A 591 -15.98 -59.37 1.40
C ARG A 591 -14.61 -60.05 1.39
N ARG A 592 -13.54 -59.26 1.17
CA ARG A 592 -12.24 -59.26 1.89
C ARG A 592 -11.33 -58.19 1.25
N GLY A 593 -10.48 -57.44 1.96
CA GLY A 593 -10.26 -57.33 3.41
C GLY A 593 -8.80 -57.60 3.82
N ARG A 594 -7.96 -56.55 3.91
CA ARG A 594 -6.75 -56.48 4.76
C ARG A 594 -6.09 -55.08 4.75
N ASN A 595 -5.64 -54.64 5.92
CA ASN A 595 -4.59 -53.62 6.09
C ASN A 595 -3.22 -54.32 6.15
N VAL A 596 -2.14 -53.66 5.72
CA VAL A 596 -0.78 -53.73 6.31
C VAL A 596 -0.14 -52.33 6.16
N SER A 597 0.81 -51.98 7.03
CA SER A 597 1.32 -50.62 7.24
C SER A 597 2.85 -50.55 7.23
N ILE A 598 3.40 -49.35 6.98
CA ILE A 598 4.71 -48.85 7.47
C ILE A 598 6.00 -49.51 6.93
N VAL A 599 6.99 -48.67 6.56
CA VAL A 599 8.40 -48.69 7.05
C VAL A 599 9.19 -47.53 6.42
N ALA A 600 10.11 -46.93 7.16
CA ALA A 600 11.13 -45.98 6.67
C ALA A 600 12.44 -46.16 7.45
N TRP A 601 13.61 -46.03 6.80
CA TRP A 601 14.94 -45.99 7.46
C TRP A 601 16.00 -45.21 6.64
N ARG A 602 17.26 -45.15 7.10
CA ARG A 602 18.29 -44.11 6.80
C ARG A 602 19.62 -44.65 6.20
N ARG A 603 20.49 -43.70 5.76
CA ARG A 603 21.99 -43.68 5.70
C ARG A 603 22.76 -44.12 4.41
N THR A 604 23.36 -43.12 3.73
CA THR A 604 24.82 -42.83 3.48
C THR A 604 25.91 -43.93 3.66
N PRO A 605 27.17 -43.77 3.14
CA PRO A 605 27.73 -43.17 1.87
C PRO A 605 28.92 -44.00 1.25
N PHE A 606 29.71 -43.54 0.24
CA PHE A 606 31.21 -43.73 0.12
C PHE A 606 31.96 -43.24 -1.20
N ILE A 607 33.23 -42.81 -1.02
CA ILE A 607 34.49 -42.88 -1.87
C ILE A 607 34.71 -42.11 -3.22
N GLY A 608 35.99 -41.71 -3.47
CA GLY A 608 36.60 -41.05 -4.68
C GLY A 608 37.57 -41.97 -5.48
N PRO A 609 38.84 -41.60 -5.91
CA PRO A 609 39.67 -40.40 -5.66
C PRO A 609 40.64 -39.89 -6.82
N ARG A 610 41.58 -38.93 -6.51
CA ARG A 610 42.88 -38.57 -7.20
C ARG A 610 42.84 -37.89 -8.60
N GLN A 611 43.84 -37.17 -9.17
CA GLN A 611 45.27 -36.74 -8.92
C GLN A 611 45.38 -35.22 -9.31
N THR A 612 46.03 -34.26 -8.63
CA THR A 612 47.48 -33.87 -8.48
C THR A 612 48.33 -33.66 -9.76
N PHE A 613 48.82 -32.42 -9.99
CA PHE A 613 50.23 -32.09 -10.35
C PHE A 613 50.54 -30.57 -10.19
N SER A 614 51.83 -30.18 -10.20
CA SER A 614 52.36 -28.80 -10.01
C SER A 614 53.81 -28.70 -10.53
N THR A 615 54.31 -27.51 -10.98
CA THR A 615 55.67 -26.94 -10.69
C THR A 615 56.14 -25.80 -11.65
N HIS A 616 56.88 -24.82 -11.07
CA HIS A 616 58.02 -24.01 -11.62
C HIS A 616 57.92 -23.18 -12.94
N ILE A 617 58.93 -22.38 -13.34
CA ILE A 617 59.46 -21.09 -12.78
C ILE A 617 60.35 -20.35 -13.84
N CYS A 618 60.14 -19.02 -14.07
CA CYS A 618 61.09 -17.99 -14.63
C CYS A 618 61.81 -18.23 -16.01
N PRO A 619 62.65 -17.29 -16.52
CA PRO A 619 62.53 -15.82 -16.64
C PRO A 619 62.84 -15.25 -18.05
N SER A 620 62.65 -13.93 -18.27
CA SER A 620 63.18 -13.17 -19.44
C SER A 620 63.46 -11.67 -19.10
N VAL A 621 64.28 -10.96 -19.91
CA VAL A 621 65.03 -9.74 -19.50
C VAL A 621 65.37 -8.80 -20.71
N ARG A 622 65.47 -7.46 -20.46
CA ARG A 622 65.93 -6.33 -21.36
C ARG A 622 64.94 -5.93 -22.50
N GLN A 623 64.99 -4.73 -23.12
CA GLN A 623 65.99 -3.62 -23.09
C GLN A 623 65.35 -2.19 -23.08
N THR A 624 66.03 -1.14 -23.57
CA THR A 624 65.91 0.25 -23.02
C THR A 624 65.88 1.44 -24.01
N CYS A 625 65.12 2.50 -23.65
CA CYS A 625 65.40 3.95 -23.88
C CYS A 625 65.40 4.51 -25.34
N PRO A 626 65.51 5.85 -25.55
CA PRO A 626 64.84 6.97 -24.85
C PRO A 626 64.35 8.10 -25.82
N LEU A 627 63.70 9.16 -25.28
CA LEU A 627 63.98 10.55 -25.70
C LEU A 627 63.47 11.57 -24.65
N ARG A 628 64.02 12.80 -24.68
CA ARG A 628 63.97 13.78 -23.58
C ARG A 628 64.02 15.21 -24.15
N ILE A 629 63.14 16.10 -23.66
CA ILE A 629 63.20 17.55 -23.93
C ILE A 629 62.98 18.29 -22.60
N ALA A 630 63.67 19.41 -22.39
CA ALA A 630 63.54 20.27 -21.22
C ALA A 630 63.85 21.74 -21.56
N PRO A 631 63.19 22.69 -20.89
CA PRO A 631 63.74 23.99 -20.48
C PRO A 631 63.88 24.01 -18.93
N SER A 632 64.97 24.47 -18.30
CA SER A 632 65.52 25.84 -18.21
C SER A 632 64.55 26.83 -17.53
N THR A 633 64.66 27.08 -16.21
CA THR A 633 65.38 28.23 -15.57
C THR A 633 64.78 29.60 -15.92
N THR A 634 64.48 30.51 -14.98
CA THR A 634 64.57 30.57 -13.48
C THR A 634 63.49 31.54 -12.94
N ASP A 635 63.18 31.52 -11.63
CA ASP A 635 63.40 32.67 -10.72
C ASP A 635 62.81 32.49 -9.30
N LEU A 636 63.67 32.76 -8.31
CA LEU A 636 63.50 33.29 -6.96
C LEU A 636 62.37 32.79 -6.01
N ASP A 637 62.85 32.04 -5.01
CA ASP A 637 62.30 31.66 -3.70
C ASP A 637 61.11 32.41 -3.06
N VAL A 638 60.17 31.60 -2.57
CA VAL A 638 59.74 31.66 -1.15
C VAL A 638 59.87 30.26 -0.55
N THR A 639 60.86 30.06 0.32
CA THR A 639 61.28 28.72 0.78
C THR A 639 60.37 28.15 1.89
N ILE A 640 59.19 27.64 1.52
CA ILE A 640 58.40 26.74 2.38
C ILE A 640 58.70 25.29 1.95
N SER A 641 59.13 24.44 2.88
CA SER A 641 59.42 23.01 2.66
C SER A 641 58.14 22.18 2.51
N GLY A 642 57.28 22.55 1.56
CA GLY A 642 55.99 21.92 1.29
C GLY A 642 56.06 20.98 0.09
N GLN A 643 55.91 19.68 0.32
CA GLN A 643 55.72 18.69 -0.74
C GLN A 643 54.41 19.02 -1.49
N MET A 644 54.51 19.67 -2.65
CA MET A 644 53.36 20.28 -3.31
C MET A 644 52.54 19.24 -4.09
N TRP A 645 51.39 18.87 -3.52
CA TRP A 645 50.46 17.91 -4.12
C TRP A 645 49.80 18.45 -5.40
N GLY A 646 49.22 17.54 -6.18
CA GLY A 646 48.59 17.84 -7.47
C GLY A 646 47.38 18.77 -7.36
N LEU A 647 46.94 19.31 -8.50
CA LEU A 647 45.71 20.09 -8.58
C LEU A 647 44.51 19.14 -8.60
N HIS A 648 43.67 19.21 -7.57
CA HIS A 648 42.42 18.46 -7.49
C HIS A 648 41.28 19.23 -8.18
N ASP A 649 40.34 18.51 -8.79
CA ASP A 649 39.13 19.12 -9.32
C ASP A 649 38.16 19.42 -8.17
N PHE A 650 38.07 18.52 -7.18
CA PHE A 650 37.30 18.71 -5.95
C PHE A 650 38.13 18.35 -4.70
N LEU A 651 38.08 19.20 -3.68
CA LEU A 651 38.51 18.85 -2.32
C LEU A 651 37.28 18.89 -1.40
N ILE A 652 37.05 17.81 -0.65
CA ILE A 652 35.87 17.64 0.21
C ILE A 652 36.33 17.56 1.66
N ILE A 653 35.67 18.28 2.57
CA ILE A 653 36.06 18.36 3.98
C ILE A 653 35.03 17.60 4.83
N GLY A 654 35.43 16.45 5.36
CA GLY A 654 34.61 15.51 6.13
C GLY A 654 34.11 14.31 5.31
N ALA A 655 34.41 13.10 5.79
CA ALA A 655 33.97 11.81 5.23
C ALA A 655 32.72 11.25 5.94
N GLY A 656 31.85 12.14 6.43
CA GLY A 656 30.50 11.79 6.88
C GLY A 656 29.53 11.50 5.73
N MET A 657 28.25 11.29 6.05
CA MET A 657 27.18 10.99 5.07
C MET A 657 27.11 12.00 3.91
N SER A 658 27.39 13.28 4.15
CA SER A 658 27.42 14.30 3.10
C SER A 658 28.58 14.08 2.12
N GLY A 659 29.82 13.99 2.63
CA GLY A 659 31.03 13.88 1.80
C GLY A 659 31.14 12.55 1.06
N LEU A 660 30.82 11.43 1.74
CA LEU A 660 30.68 10.12 1.08
C LEU A 660 29.60 10.15 -0.01
N GLY A 661 28.45 10.76 0.29
CA GLY A 661 27.35 10.91 -0.67
C GLY A 661 27.79 11.64 -1.94
N LEU A 662 28.51 12.76 -1.80
CA LEU A 662 29.07 13.52 -2.93
C LEU A 662 30.14 12.74 -3.68
N ALA A 663 31.15 12.19 -3.00
CA ALA A 663 32.24 11.43 -3.62
C ALA A 663 31.73 10.26 -4.47
N VAL A 664 30.69 9.56 -4.00
CA VAL A 664 30.03 8.50 -4.77
C VAL A 664 29.27 9.05 -5.98
N GLN A 665 28.66 10.25 -5.93
CA GLN A 665 28.04 10.86 -7.11
C GLN A 665 29.05 11.43 -8.11
N LEU A 666 30.21 11.95 -7.66
CA LEU A 666 31.30 12.39 -8.54
C LEU A 666 31.73 11.25 -9.48
N ILE A 667 31.98 10.06 -8.91
CA ILE A 667 32.23 8.84 -9.68
C ILE A 667 31.03 8.47 -10.55
N ARG A 668 29.83 8.32 -9.94
CA ARG A 668 28.68 7.65 -10.60
C ARG A 668 27.91 8.47 -11.62
N ARG A 669 27.95 9.80 -11.56
CA ARG A 669 27.21 10.69 -12.48
C ARG A 669 28.11 11.52 -13.38
N PHE A 670 29.28 11.89 -12.90
CA PHE A 670 30.15 12.85 -13.57
C PHE A 670 31.46 12.23 -14.09
N GLY A 671 31.76 10.96 -13.75
CA GLY A 671 33.01 10.30 -14.13
C GLY A 671 34.26 10.92 -13.49
N VAL A 672 34.09 11.78 -12.48
CA VAL A 672 35.18 12.51 -11.85
C VAL A 672 35.87 11.61 -10.84
N HIS A 673 37.18 11.40 -11.05
CA HIS A 673 38.05 10.61 -10.18
C HIS A 673 39.16 11.41 -9.50
N ASN A 674 39.39 12.67 -9.91
CA ASN A 674 40.40 13.55 -9.30
C ASN A 674 39.79 14.35 -8.14
N PHE A 675 39.62 13.68 -7.01
CA PHE A 675 39.17 14.30 -5.77
C PHE A 675 39.84 13.65 -4.54
N GLU A 676 39.90 14.42 -3.46
CA GLU A 676 40.38 14.02 -2.14
C GLU A 676 39.34 14.41 -1.07
N LEU A 677 39.22 13.61 -0.01
CA LEU A 677 38.44 13.91 1.18
C LEU A 677 39.40 14.08 2.37
N ILE A 678 39.29 15.17 3.12
CA ILE A 678 40.04 15.38 4.37
C ILE A 678 39.12 15.01 5.55
N GLU A 679 39.54 14.08 6.42
CA GLU A 679 38.76 13.63 7.58
C GLU A 679 39.60 13.65 8.86
N LYS A 680 39.06 14.24 9.94
CA LYS A 680 39.74 14.35 11.25
C LYS A 680 39.84 13.01 11.98
N SER A 681 38.90 12.10 11.69
CA SER A 681 38.75 10.79 12.31
C SER A 681 39.64 9.72 11.65
N ASN A 682 39.65 8.51 12.21
CA ASN A 682 40.39 7.35 11.73
C ASN A 682 39.63 6.45 10.73
N ASP A 683 38.34 6.70 10.52
CA ASP A 683 37.47 5.98 9.58
C ASP A 683 36.39 6.96 9.05
N VAL A 684 35.60 6.52 8.08
CA VAL A 684 34.49 7.29 7.50
C VAL A 684 33.24 7.24 8.39
N GLY A 685 32.22 8.06 8.10
CA GLY A 685 30.89 7.97 8.73
C GLY A 685 30.50 9.16 9.62
N GLY A 686 31.48 9.95 10.10
CA GLY A 686 31.27 11.22 10.79
C GLY A 686 30.47 11.06 12.09
N THR A 687 29.23 11.57 12.14
CA THR A 687 28.34 11.48 13.31
C THR A 687 28.23 10.05 13.87
N TRP A 688 28.16 9.04 12.99
CA TRP A 688 28.03 7.63 13.38
C TRP A 688 29.34 6.96 13.80
N LEU A 689 30.48 7.59 13.54
CA LEU A 689 31.77 7.17 14.09
C LEU A 689 32.02 7.80 15.46
N ALA A 690 31.69 9.08 15.64
CA ALA A 690 31.92 9.81 16.88
C ALA A 690 30.94 9.45 18.02
N ASN A 691 29.65 9.29 17.73
CA ASN A 691 28.62 9.12 18.76
C ASN A 691 28.47 7.64 19.18
N THR A 692 29.36 7.18 20.05
CA THR A 692 29.43 5.77 20.50
C THR A 692 28.71 5.49 21.82
N TYR A 693 27.86 6.39 22.31
CA TYR A 693 27.18 6.25 23.60
C TYR A 693 26.16 5.09 23.62
N PRO A 694 25.88 4.46 24.78
CA PRO A 694 24.92 3.38 24.90
C PRO A 694 23.55 3.75 24.33
N GLY A 695 23.00 2.90 23.46
CA GLY A 695 21.69 3.12 22.84
C GLY A 695 21.66 4.13 21.70
N CYS A 696 22.80 4.69 21.28
CA CYS A 696 22.87 5.57 20.12
C CYS A 696 22.23 4.89 18.89
N GLY A 697 21.24 5.55 18.29
CA GLY A 697 20.50 5.00 17.16
C GLY A 697 19.62 6.04 16.48
N CYS A 698 19.16 5.71 15.27
CA CYS A 698 18.41 6.67 14.46
C CYS A 698 16.97 6.89 14.95
N ASP A 699 16.43 8.05 14.57
CA ASP A 699 15.01 8.44 14.71
C ASP A 699 14.27 8.42 13.35
N VAL A 700 14.97 8.12 12.26
CA VAL A 700 14.43 7.92 10.91
C VAL A 700 14.59 6.45 10.52
N ALA A 701 13.53 5.82 9.98
CA ALA A 701 13.54 4.38 9.71
C ALA A 701 14.66 3.97 8.73
N SER A 702 15.39 2.88 8.99
CA SER A 702 16.68 2.58 8.33
C SER A 702 16.62 2.42 6.80
N HIS A 703 15.50 1.89 6.27
CA HIS A 703 15.27 1.81 4.81
C HIS A 703 15.05 3.18 4.13
N PHE A 704 14.77 4.24 4.91
CA PHE A 704 14.76 5.63 4.47
C PHE A 704 16.07 6.36 4.86
N TYR A 705 16.63 6.09 6.03
CA TYR A 705 17.93 6.58 6.50
C TYR A 705 19.13 5.83 5.87
N SER A 706 19.13 5.79 4.54
CA SER A 706 20.13 5.16 3.68
C SER A 706 20.14 5.86 2.32
N TYR A 707 21.23 5.74 1.56
CA TYR A 707 21.30 6.31 0.22
C TYR A 707 20.32 5.62 -0.73
N SER A 708 19.53 6.42 -1.46
CA SER A 708 18.60 5.93 -2.50
C SER A 708 19.29 5.13 -3.62
N PHE A 709 20.60 5.32 -3.80
CA PHE A 709 21.44 4.66 -4.80
C PHE A 709 22.19 3.42 -4.29
N ALA A 710 22.13 3.12 -2.99
CA ALA A 710 22.80 1.98 -2.32
C ALA A 710 21.92 1.48 -1.16
N LEU A 711 20.81 0.81 -1.51
CA LEU A 711 19.81 0.33 -0.56
C LEU A 711 20.29 -0.95 0.15
N ASN A 712 20.10 -1.01 1.47
CA ASN A 712 20.41 -2.20 2.29
C ASN A 712 19.13 -3.00 2.60
N PRO A 713 19.02 -4.28 2.22
CA PRO A 713 17.88 -5.14 2.55
C PRO A 713 17.99 -5.84 3.92
N ASN A 714 19.15 -5.78 4.57
CA ASN A 714 19.50 -6.65 5.71
C ASN A 714 19.26 -6.04 7.09
N TRP A 715 18.79 -4.77 7.18
CA TRP A 715 18.63 -4.01 8.43
C TRP A 715 18.00 -4.84 9.56
N SER A 716 18.53 -4.72 10.77
CA SER A 716 18.13 -5.52 11.94
C SER A 716 16.71 -5.22 12.42
N ARG A 717 16.34 -3.94 12.41
CA ARG A 717 15.13 -3.36 13.02
C ARG A 717 14.72 -2.09 12.29
N LYS A 718 13.51 -1.59 12.59
CA LYS A 718 12.94 -0.36 12.00
C LYS A 718 13.84 0.87 12.17
N TYR A 719 14.41 1.06 13.36
CA TYR A 719 15.33 2.16 13.70
C TYR A 719 16.66 1.58 14.21
N SER A 720 17.63 1.43 13.31
CA SER A 720 18.92 0.81 13.60
C SER A 720 19.77 1.58 14.61
N MET A 721 20.62 0.85 15.33
CA MET A 721 21.59 1.41 16.27
C MET A 721 22.90 1.77 15.55
N GLN A 722 23.69 2.64 16.15
CA GLN A 722 24.92 3.22 15.57
C GLN A 722 25.87 2.20 14.92
N PRO A 723 26.18 1.02 15.50
CA PRO A 723 27.16 0.10 14.89
C PRO A 723 26.72 -0.41 13.51
N GLU A 724 25.41 -0.64 13.34
CA GLU A 724 24.84 -1.10 12.07
C GLU A 724 24.84 0.00 10.99
N ILE A 725 24.64 1.25 11.42
CA ILE A 725 24.63 2.43 10.54
C ILE A 725 26.07 2.81 10.13
N GLN A 726 27.02 2.74 11.06
CA GLN A 726 28.44 2.92 10.80
C GLN A 726 28.96 1.86 9.81
N GLN A 727 28.65 0.57 10.04
CA GLN A 727 29.00 -0.49 9.11
C GLN A 727 28.36 -0.31 7.72
N TYR A 728 27.13 0.22 7.66
CA TYR A 728 26.51 0.58 6.39
C TYR A 728 27.30 1.66 5.63
N PHE A 729 27.64 2.79 6.27
CA PHE A 729 28.39 3.86 5.60
C PHE A 729 29.79 3.41 5.17
N ARG A 730 30.48 2.63 6.00
CA ARG A 730 31.76 2.02 5.66
C ARG A 730 31.63 1.08 4.46
N SER A 731 30.64 0.17 4.44
CA SER A 731 30.43 -0.75 3.31
C SER A 731 30.13 -0.04 1.99
N VAL A 732 29.50 1.15 2.03
CA VAL A 732 29.30 2.00 0.85
C VAL A 732 30.62 2.65 0.40
N ALA A 733 31.44 3.15 1.33
CA ALA A 733 32.74 3.70 1.00
C ALA A 733 33.68 2.64 0.39
N GLU A 734 33.64 1.41 0.89
CA GLU A 734 34.34 0.25 0.35
C GLU A 734 33.78 -0.14 -1.04
N GLN A 735 32.44 -0.25 -1.21
CA GLN A 735 31.79 -0.61 -2.48
C GLN A 735 32.19 0.30 -3.64
N TYR A 736 32.26 1.62 -3.42
CA TYR A 736 32.63 2.59 -4.46
C TYR A 736 34.12 2.98 -4.44
N ARG A 737 34.95 2.25 -3.67
CA ARG A 737 36.41 2.46 -3.55
C ARG A 737 36.80 3.89 -3.13
N ILE A 738 35.98 4.51 -2.27
CA ILE A 738 36.19 5.87 -1.75
C ILE A 738 37.33 5.92 -0.74
N MET A 739 37.59 4.85 0.03
CA MET A 739 38.60 4.83 1.11
C MET A 739 39.99 5.34 0.67
N LYS A 740 40.43 5.00 -0.55
CA LYS A 740 41.72 5.45 -1.14
C LYS A 740 41.75 6.93 -1.57
N HIS A 741 40.63 7.64 -1.45
CA HIS A 741 40.51 9.08 -1.68
C HIS A 741 40.39 9.85 -0.35
N VAL A 742 40.40 9.18 0.81
CA VAL A 742 40.27 9.83 2.12
C VAL A 742 41.63 9.93 2.80
N GLN A 743 42.06 11.15 3.10
CA GLN A 743 43.17 11.46 3.98
C GLN A 743 42.62 11.59 5.41
N PHE A 744 42.77 10.52 6.19
CA PHE A 744 42.34 10.42 7.59
C PHE A 744 43.27 11.18 8.55
N HIS A 745 42.88 11.26 9.83
CA HIS A 745 43.63 11.92 10.90
C HIS A 745 44.05 13.36 10.56
N SER A 746 43.31 14.08 9.72
CA SER A 746 43.74 15.35 9.13
C SER A 746 42.65 16.42 9.25
N ILE A 747 43.04 17.65 9.59
CA ILE A 747 42.12 18.80 9.64
C ILE A 747 42.53 19.85 8.62
N VAL A 748 41.54 20.57 8.08
CA VAL A 748 41.81 21.83 7.37
C VAL A 748 41.86 22.95 8.40
N GLU A 749 42.98 23.65 8.46
CA GLU A 749 43.13 24.85 9.30
C GLU A 749 42.63 26.10 8.58
N ARG A 750 43.01 26.26 7.30
CA ARG A 750 42.74 27.44 6.49
C ARG A 750 42.52 27.07 5.02
N ALA A 751 41.57 27.72 4.37
CA ALA A 751 41.39 27.67 2.92
C ALA A 751 41.22 29.08 2.36
N GLU A 752 41.93 29.39 1.29
CA GLU A 752 41.99 30.73 0.68
C GLU A 752 41.80 30.67 -0.83
N TRP A 753 40.95 31.54 -1.35
CA TRP A 753 40.74 31.71 -2.79
C TRP A 753 41.81 32.61 -3.41
N ASN A 754 42.42 32.17 -4.52
CA ASN A 754 43.25 33.02 -5.35
C ASN A 754 42.51 33.37 -6.65
N ASP A 755 42.26 34.67 -6.88
CA ASP A 755 41.50 35.12 -8.05
C ASP A 755 42.31 35.13 -9.36
N ASP A 756 43.64 35.11 -9.36
CA ASP A 756 44.40 35.05 -10.62
C ASP A 756 44.32 33.66 -11.26
N SER A 757 44.55 32.62 -10.45
CA SER A 757 44.55 31.22 -10.87
C SER A 757 43.21 30.50 -10.72
N LYS A 758 42.21 31.14 -10.07
CA LYS A 758 40.85 30.64 -9.84
C LYS A 758 40.82 29.27 -9.13
N ILE A 759 41.65 29.11 -8.10
CA ILE A 759 41.73 27.91 -7.25
C ILE A 759 41.71 28.25 -5.76
N TRP A 760 41.28 27.27 -4.97
CA TRP A 760 41.43 27.23 -3.53
C TRP A 760 42.80 26.66 -3.15
N THR A 761 43.54 27.39 -2.32
CA THR A 761 44.75 26.92 -1.64
C THR A 761 44.38 26.55 -0.21
N VAL A 762 44.67 25.31 0.21
CA VAL A 762 44.11 24.72 1.44
C VAL A 762 45.21 24.12 2.31
N THR A 763 45.35 24.61 3.53
CA THR A 763 46.32 24.16 4.53
C THR A 763 45.72 23.03 5.36
N VAL A 764 46.33 21.85 5.28
CA VAL A 764 45.93 20.63 5.97
C VAL A 764 46.98 20.26 7.01
N LEU A 765 46.57 20.16 8.28
CA LEU A 765 47.37 19.66 9.39
C LEU A 765 47.07 18.18 9.62
N ASP A 766 48.10 17.34 9.56
CA ASP A 766 48.06 15.95 10.02
C ASP A 766 48.09 15.93 11.56
N LEU A 767 47.06 15.37 12.19
CA LEU A 767 46.93 15.28 13.65
C LEU A 767 47.90 14.27 14.28
N THR A 768 48.41 13.31 13.50
CA THR A 768 49.36 12.29 13.94
C THR A 768 50.80 12.80 13.83
N THR A 769 51.21 13.26 12.64
CA THR A 769 52.60 13.73 12.42
C THR A 769 52.83 15.19 12.80
N LYS A 770 51.77 15.97 13.04
CA LYS A 770 51.79 17.43 13.24
C LYS A 770 52.38 18.22 12.06
N THR A 771 52.55 17.59 10.90
CA THR A 771 53.03 18.27 9.69
C THR A 771 51.90 19.04 9.01
N ARG A 772 52.25 20.20 8.44
CA ARG A 772 51.35 21.00 7.61
C ARG A 772 51.67 20.75 6.14
N THR A 773 50.64 20.48 5.35
CA THR A 773 50.75 20.28 3.89
C THR A 773 49.73 21.16 3.18
N VAL A 774 50.02 21.53 1.93
CA VAL A 774 49.14 22.36 1.11
C VAL A 774 48.49 21.51 0.02
N ARG A 775 47.18 21.69 -0.17
CA ARG A 775 46.40 21.18 -1.30
C ARG A 775 45.94 22.35 -2.17
N ARG A 776 45.72 22.07 -3.47
CA ARG A 776 45.14 23.02 -4.42
C ARG A 776 43.92 22.38 -5.07
N ALA A 777 42.80 23.10 -5.12
CA ALA A 777 41.53 22.58 -5.62
C ALA A 777 40.76 23.60 -6.45
N LYS A 778 40.13 23.18 -7.55
CA LYS A 778 39.25 24.07 -8.33
C LYS A 778 37.92 24.34 -7.62
N ILE A 779 37.38 23.31 -6.95
CA ILE A 779 36.14 23.35 -6.17
C ILE A 779 36.41 22.86 -4.76
N LEU A 780 35.91 23.59 -3.77
CA LEU A 780 36.03 23.26 -2.35
C LEU A 780 34.64 22.98 -1.77
N VAL A 781 34.46 21.84 -1.10
CA VAL A 781 33.17 21.46 -0.52
C VAL A 781 33.29 21.14 0.96
N SER A 782 32.62 21.92 1.80
CA SER A 782 32.44 21.57 3.21
C SER A 782 31.33 20.55 3.38
N ALA A 783 31.65 19.44 4.04
CA ALA A 783 30.74 18.35 4.39
C ALA A 783 30.81 18.00 5.90
N VAL A 784 31.40 18.88 6.72
CA VAL A 784 31.72 18.67 8.15
C VAL A 784 30.49 18.44 9.04
N GLY A 785 29.31 18.87 8.60
CA GLY A 785 28.04 18.72 9.31
C GLY A 785 27.86 19.66 10.50
N ALA A 786 26.61 20.07 10.75
CA ALA A 786 26.26 21.07 11.78
C ALA A 786 26.21 20.53 13.23
N LEU A 787 26.45 19.23 13.45
CA LEU A 787 26.40 18.55 14.75
C LEU A 787 27.67 17.68 14.93
N SER A 788 28.82 18.34 14.94
CA SER A 788 30.16 17.72 14.81
C SER A 788 31.22 18.25 15.79
N VAL A 789 30.93 19.35 16.48
CA VAL A 789 31.73 19.97 17.56
C VAL A 789 30.90 19.96 18.84
N PRO A 790 31.25 19.14 19.84
CA PRO A 790 30.55 19.11 21.13
C PRO A 790 30.56 20.47 21.82
N LYS A 791 29.48 20.81 22.51
CA LYS A 791 29.47 22.01 23.35
C LYS A 791 30.29 21.72 24.61
N LYS A 792 31.35 22.50 24.86
CA LYS A 792 32.13 22.46 26.11
C LYS A 792 31.23 22.73 27.32
N CYS A 793 31.63 22.21 28.48
CA CYS A 793 30.97 22.53 29.74
C CYS A 793 31.18 24.02 30.06
N ASP A 794 30.08 24.74 30.30
CA ASP A 794 30.04 26.14 30.72
C ASP A 794 29.52 26.31 32.16
N THR A 795 29.36 25.20 32.89
CA THR A 795 29.04 25.21 34.32
C THR A 795 30.30 25.60 35.12
N PRO A 796 30.25 26.60 36.01
CA PRO A 796 31.41 26.97 36.83
C PRO A 796 31.91 25.79 37.68
N GLY A 797 33.22 25.69 37.89
CA GLY A 797 33.83 24.66 38.75
C GLY A 797 34.07 23.31 38.08
N ALA A 798 33.70 23.14 36.80
CA ALA A 798 33.84 21.90 36.04
C ALA A 798 35.29 21.35 36.05
N GLU A 799 36.26 22.26 36.02
CA GLU A 799 37.70 22.01 36.05
C GLU A 799 38.23 21.45 37.39
N ASN A 800 37.43 21.46 38.46
CA ASN A 800 37.83 20.98 39.80
C ASN A 800 37.18 19.64 40.19
N PHE A 801 36.35 19.05 39.32
CA PHE A 801 35.69 17.77 39.58
C PHE A 801 36.69 16.61 39.58
N LYS A 802 36.61 15.74 40.59
CA LYS A 802 37.54 14.62 40.78
C LYS A 802 37.06 13.30 40.16
N GLY A 803 35.82 13.24 39.68
CA GLY A 803 35.24 12.10 38.95
C GLY A 803 35.35 12.23 37.43
N HIS A 804 34.67 11.35 36.70
CA HIS A 804 34.70 11.34 35.23
C HIS A 804 33.73 12.39 34.64
N LEU A 805 34.25 13.43 33.98
CA LEU A 805 33.47 14.45 33.26
C LEU A 805 33.63 14.29 31.75
N PHE A 806 32.59 13.85 31.04
CA PHE A 806 32.65 13.62 29.59
C PHE A 806 31.34 13.97 28.87
N HIS A 807 31.42 14.20 27.56
CA HIS A 807 30.27 14.54 26.71
C HIS A 807 29.71 13.31 26.00
N SER A 808 28.40 13.28 25.76
CA SER A 808 27.78 12.11 25.11
C SER A 808 28.35 11.81 23.71
N ALA A 809 28.83 12.83 22.99
CA ALA A 809 29.47 12.68 21.68
C ALA A 809 30.98 12.37 21.73
N GLU A 810 31.56 12.32 22.93
CA GLU A 810 32.96 11.99 23.24
C GLU A 810 32.96 11.00 24.43
N TRP A 811 32.26 9.87 24.24
CA TRP A 811 31.92 8.94 25.32
C TRP A 811 33.15 8.24 25.89
N ASP A 812 33.30 8.30 27.22
CA ASP A 812 34.36 7.60 27.95
C ASP A 812 34.03 6.10 28.07
N HIS A 813 34.76 5.27 27.33
CA HIS A 813 34.65 3.80 27.39
C HIS A 813 35.47 3.16 28.51
N SER A 814 36.23 3.94 29.29
CA SER A 814 36.97 3.45 30.46
C SER A 814 36.12 3.46 31.75
N PHE A 815 35.03 4.24 31.77
CA PHE A 815 34.16 4.38 32.93
C PHE A 815 33.10 3.27 33.00
N ASP A 816 33.27 2.34 33.95
CA ASP A 816 32.19 1.44 34.38
C ASP A 816 31.24 2.17 35.33
N TRP A 817 29.99 2.36 34.90
CA TRP A 817 28.92 2.99 35.68
C TRP A 817 28.23 2.04 36.67
N LYS A 818 28.56 0.73 36.67
CA LYS A 818 27.92 -0.25 37.54
C LYS A 818 28.09 0.12 39.01
N ASN A 819 26.99 0.14 39.75
CA ASN A 819 26.93 0.56 41.16
C ASN A 819 27.46 1.99 41.47
N LYS A 820 27.69 2.84 40.45
CA LYS A 820 28.13 4.24 40.62
C LYS A 820 26.97 5.22 40.73
N GLU A 821 27.23 6.44 41.18
CA GLU A 821 26.30 7.56 41.16
C GLU A 821 26.65 8.50 40.01
N VAL A 822 25.71 8.73 39.10
CA VAL A 822 25.94 9.49 37.86
C VAL A 822 24.99 10.67 37.76
N VAL A 823 25.53 11.86 37.55
CA VAL A 823 24.75 13.05 37.20
C VAL A 823 24.68 13.20 35.69
N VAL A 824 23.50 13.50 35.16
CA VAL A 824 23.29 13.72 33.72
C VAL A 824 22.80 15.13 33.48
N LEU A 825 23.60 15.95 32.78
CA LEU A 825 23.24 17.33 32.47
C LEU A 825 22.57 17.39 31.09
N GLY A 826 21.24 17.55 31.07
CA GLY A 826 20.42 17.69 29.87
C GLY A 826 19.49 16.52 29.58
N ASN A 827 18.43 16.81 28.84
CA ASN A 827 17.32 15.90 28.51
C ASN A 827 17.03 15.83 26.98
N GLY A 828 18.05 16.06 26.15
CA GLY A 828 17.96 15.90 24.69
C GLY A 828 18.00 14.44 24.23
N CYS A 829 17.90 14.21 22.92
CA CYS A 829 17.79 12.87 22.31
C CYS A 829 18.88 11.87 22.74
N SER A 830 20.10 12.35 23.03
CA SER A 830 21.19 11.48 23.52
C SER A 830 20.93 10.99 24.94
N ALA A 831 20.51 11.87 25.86
CA ALA A 831 20.18 11.50 27.23
C ALA A 831 19.04 10.48 27.28
N THR A 832 17.98 10.69 26.50
CA THR A 832 16.85 9.75 26.46
C THR A 832 17.25 8.37 25.93
N GLN A 833 18.33 8.26 25.15
CA GLN A 833 18.86 7.00 24.62
C GLN A 833 19.76 6.24 25.60
N PHE A 834 20.67 6.91 26.34
CA PHE A 834 21.58 6.22 27.25
C PHE A 834 21.03 6.04 28.68
N VAL A 835 20.23 6.98 29.21
CA VAL A 835 19.67 6.91 30.58
C VAL A 835 18.90 5.61 30.84
N PRO A 836 18.02 5.12 29.94
CA PRO A 836 17.26 3.90 30.19
C PRO A 836 18.15 2.65 30.26
N ILE A 837 19.25 2.63 29.51
CA ILE A 837 20.21 1.53 29.48
C ILE A 837 21.05 1.52 30.76
N MET A 838 21.57 2.68 31.18
CA MET A 838 22.32 2.79 32.44
C MET A 838 21.44 2.43 33.66
N ALA A 839 20.13 2.70 33.59
CA ALA A 839 19.19 2.43 34.66
C ALA A 839 18.72 0.95 34.76
N GLN A 840 19.16 0.01 33.91
CA GLN A 840 18.61 -1.35 33.90
C GLN A 840 19.58 -2.48 33.52
N GLY A 841 19.26 -3.70 33.96
CA GLY A 841 20.07 -4.91 33.76
C GLY A 841 21.16 -5.08 34.83
N ASP A 842 21.93 -6.17 34.70
CA ASP A 842 22.90 -6.61 35.72
C ASP A 842 24.14 -5.69 35.85
N GLY A 843 24.22 -4.66 35.01
CA GLY A 843 25.21 -3.57 35.04
C GLY A 843 24.60 -2.20 35.35
N ALA A 844 23.45 -2.16 36.05
CA ALA A 844 22.79 -0.91 36.37
C ALA A 844 23.63 0.00 37.29
N VAL A 845 23.46 1.29 37.09
CA VAL A 845 23.98 2.39 37.92
C VAL A 845 23.23 2.45 39.26
N LYS A 846 23.93 2.76 40.37
CA LYS A 846 23.32 2.86 41.72
C LYS A 846 22.31 4.00 41.78
N LYS A 847 22.62 5.14 41.15
CA LYS A 847 21.68 6.26 41.02
C LYS A 847 22.02 7.12 39.79
N ILE A 848 20.98 7.52 39.04
CA ILE A 848 21.01 8.63 38.09
C ILE A 848 20.33 9.84 38.73
N THR A 849 21.00 10.99 38.72
CA THR A 849 20.35 12.28 38.98
C THR A 849 20.44 13.13 37.71
N GLN A 850 19.33 13.24 36.98
CA GLN A 850 19.27 13.98 35.72
C GLN A 850 18.73 15.40 35.94
N PHE A 851 19.44 16.39 35.43
CA PHE A 851 18.99 17.79 35.41
C PHE A 851 18.35 18.14 34.06
N SER A 852 17.07 18.47 34.08
CA SER A 852 16.30 18.94 32.92
C SER A 852 16.06 20.45 33.01
N ARG A 853 16.37 21.19 31.94
CA ARG A 853 16.14 22.65 31.89
C ARG A 853 14.85 23.03 31.15
N GLN A 854 14.35 22.17 30.26
CA GLN A 854 13.16 22.46 29.47
C GLN A 854 12.57 21.17 28.90
N ALA A 855 11.26 20.99 29.02
CA ALA A 855 10.50 19.90 28.41
C ALA A 855 10.75 19.77 26.88
N GLN A 856 10.64 18.54 26.39
CA GLN A 856 10.79 18.16 24.98
C GLN A 856 9.53 17.42 24.52
N TYR A 857 9.16 17.55 23.24
CA TYR A 857 8.05 16.75 22.70
C TYR A 857 8.48 15.30 22.53
N LEU A 858 7.92 14.40 23.34
CA LEU A 858 8.23 12.97 23.37
C LEU A 858 7.14 12.18 22.65
N SER A 859 7.52 11.53 21.54
CA SER A 859 6.64 10.71 20.70
C SER A 859 6.97 9.21 20.82
N GLU A 860 5.96 8.36 20.73
CA GLU A 860 6.07 6.90 20.80
C GLU A 860 6.93 6.30 19.66
N ARG A 861 7.88 5.41 19.97
CA ARG A 861 8.83 4.82 19.00
C ARG A 861 8.95 3.30 19.07
N GLU A 862 7.92 2.60 18.60
CA GLU A 862 8.02 1.18 18.26
C GLU A 862 9.26 0.91 17.37
N ASN A 863 10.18 0.07 17.84
CA ASN A 863 11.39 -0.34 17.12
C ASN A 863 11.47 -1.87 16.89
N PRO A 864 10.52 -2.46 16.14
CA PRO A 864 10.47 -3.90 15.91
C PRO A 864 11.65 -4.40 15.08
N TYR A 865 12.10 -5.61 15.40
CA TYR A 865 13.07 -6.37 14.60
C TYR A 865 12.45 -6.86 13.29
N TYR A 866 13.21 -6.82 12.20
CA TYR A 866 12.77 -7.33 10.90
C TYR A 866 13.00 -8.83 10.77
N SER A 867 11.95 -9.59 10.48
CA SER A 867 12.02 -11.05 10.31
C SER A 867 12.82 -11.46 9.06
N SER A 868 13.37 -12.67 9.06
CA SER A 868 14.11 -13.23 7.91
C SER A 868 13.28 -13.21 6.62
N THR A 869 11.97 -13.47 6.71
CA THR A 869 11.03 -13.38 5.59
C THR A 869 10.90 -11.95 5.05
N PHE A 870 10.85 -10.94 5.93
CA PHE A 870 10.82 -9.54 5.51
C PHE A 870 12.11 -9.15 4.78
N LYS A 871 13.28 -9.52 5.33
CA LYS A 871 14.59 -9.29 4.68
C LYS A 871 14.70 -10.00 3.34
N ALA A 872 14.19 -11.24 3.23
CA ALA A 872 14.14 -11.99 1.97
C ALA A 872 13.25 -11.29 0.92
N VAL A 873 12.08 -10.78 1.32
CA VAL A 873 11.22 -9.96 0.43
C VAL A 873 11.96 -8.70 -0.03
N MET A 874 12.60 -7.96 0.88
CA MET A 874 13.37 -6.76 0.53
C MET A 874 14.57 -7.05 -0.38
N LYS A 875 15.20 -8.23 -0.24
CA LYS A 875 16.36 -8.64 -1.05
C LYS A 875 15.98 -9.16 -2.44
N TYR A 876 14.91 -9.96 -2.56
CA TYR A 876 14.62 -10.73 -3.78
C TYR A 876 13.40 -10.25 -4.56
N VAL A 877 12.45 -9.52 -3.97
CA VAL A 877 11.28 -9.01 -4.72
C VAL A 877 11.62 -7.68 -5.39
N PRO A 878 11.53 -7.56 -6.73
CA PRO A 878 11.82 -6.33 -7.44
C PRO A 878 11.00 -5.14 -6.90
N LEU A 879 11.64 -3.97 -6.85
CA LEU A 879 11.09 -2.70 -6.34
C LEU A 879 10.66 -2.69 -4.86
N ALA A 880 10.64 -3.80 -4.11
CA ALA A 880 10.12 -3.86 -2.73
C ALA A 880 10.75 -2.81 -1.80
N MET A 881 12.09 -2.71 -1.77
CA MET A 881 12.77 -1.66 -0.99
C MET A 881 12.45 -0.24 -1.45
N ARG A 882 12.22 -0.01 -2.76
CA ARG A 882 11.86 1.32 -3.29
C ARG A 882 10.44 1.71 -2.90
N LEU A 883 9.49 0.77 -2.95
CA LEU A 883 8.12 0.98 -2.50
C LEU A 883 8.05 1.20 -0.98
N TYR A 884 8.80 0.42 -0.19
CA TYR A 884 8.86 0.58 1.26
C TYR A 884 9.54 1.91 1.67
N ARG A 885 10.57 2.33 0.93
CA ARG A 885 11.15 3.67 1.06
C ARG A 885 10.15 4.77 0.68
N GLY A 886 9.38 4.59 -0.39
CA GLY A 886 8.34 5.52 -0.85
C GLY A 886 7.18 5.66 0.14
N TYR A 887 6.84 4.59 0.86
CA TYR A 887 5.89 4.63 1.98
C TYR A 887 6.40 5.56 3.10
N TYR A 888 7.65 5.40 3.55
CA TYR A 888 8.21 6.28 4.59
C TYR A 888 8.40 7.72 4.11
N TYR A 889 8.77 7.92 2.84
CA TYR A 889 8.76 9.25 2.22
C TYR A 889 7.39 9.90 2.37
N TRP A 890 6.32 9.25 1.89
CA TRP A 890 4.97 9.80 1.96
C TRP A 890 4.46 9.98 3.39
N GLN A 891 4.87 9.12 4.33
CA GLN A 891 4.55 9.29 5.75
C GLN A 891 5.20 10.57 6.30
N MET A 892 6.49 10.80 6.05
CA MET A 892 7.19 12.00 6.53
C MET A 892 6.72 13.28 5.83
N GLU A 893 6.44 13.22 4.53
CA GLU A 893 5.81 14.32 3.78
C GLU A 893 4.39 14.63 4.26
N SER A 894 3.69 13.69 4.91
CA SER A 894 2.35 13.97 5.46
C SER A 894 2.38 14.85 6.72
N ASP A 895 3.52 14.94 7.41
CA ASP A 895 3.79 15.95 8.47
C ASP A 895 4.12 17.34 7.86
N TYR A 896 4.56 17.42 6.59
CA TYR A 896 5.06 18.66 5.98
C TYR A 896 4.10 19.87 6.06
N PRO A 897 2.77 19.73 5.83
CA PRO A 897 1.83 20.83 6.00
C PRO A 897 1.72 21.37 7.43
N GLY A 898 2.25 20.67 8.43
CA GLY A 898 2.33 21.14 9.82
C GLY A 898 3.35 22.26 10.05
N PHE A 899 4.37 22.39 9.18
CA PHE A 899 5.39 23.45 9.28
C PHE A 899 4.89 24.82 8.78
N ASP A 900 3.77 24.89 8.06
CA ASP A 900 3.17 26.17 7.70
C ASP A 900 2.54 26.84 8.93
N ILE A 901 2.96 28.07 9.24
CA ILE A 901 2.65 28.72 10.53
C ILE A 901 1.14 28.92 10.72
N GLU A 902 0.42 29.30 9.66
CA GLU A 902 -1.02 29.56 9.70
C GLU A 902 -1.86 28.28 9.51
N SER A 903 -1.72 27.63 8.35
CA SER A 903 -2.58 26.49 7.99
C SER A 903 -2.21 25.19 8.73
N GLY A 904 -0.95 25.05 9.14
CA GLY A 904 -0.45 23.92 9.92
C GLY A 904 -0.84 23.94 11.39
N ARG A 905 -1.35 25.07 11.94
CA ARG A 905 -1.64 25.23 13.38
C ARG A 905 -2.53 24.13 13.94
N ALA A 906 -3.57 23.73 13.21
CA ALA A 906 -4.48 22.66 13.65
C ALA A 906 -3.81 21.27 13.70
N ILE A 907 -2.85 21.01 12.80
CA ILE A 907 -2.04 19.78 12.80
C ILE A 907 -1.09 19.79 13.99
N ARG A 908 -0.41 20.92 14.23
CA ARG A 908 0.49 21.12 15.38
C ARG A 908 -0.23 20.95 16.72
N GLN A 909 -1.42 21.52 16.86
CA GLN A 909 -2.23 21.39 18.08
C GLN A 909 -2.69 19.94 18.33
N GLU A 910 -3.03 19.18 17.29
CA GLU A 910 -3.45 17.78 17.47
C GLU A 910 -2.25 16.87 17.83
N LEU A 911 -1.12 17.04 17.14
CA LEU A 911 0.13 16.34 17.49
C LEU A 911 0.60 16.67 18.91
N ALA A 912 0.43 17.92 19.36
CA ALA A 912 0.77 18.32 20.73
C ALA A 912 -0.05 17.54 21.77
N LYS A 913 -1.36 17.39 21.58
CA LYS A 913 -2.23 16.56 22.44
C LYS A 913 -1.85 15.08 22.40
N GLU A 914 -1.48 14.55 21.23
CA GLU A 914 -1.06 13.15 21.07
C GLU A 914 0.21 12.86 21.89
N ASN A 915 1.19 13.77 21.84
CA ASN A 915 2.41 13.68 22.65
C ASN A 915 2.12 13.88 24.15
N GLU A 916 1.25 14.83 24.52
CA GLU A 916 0.83 15.04 25.91
C GLU A 916 0.12 13.81 26.50
N ALA A 917 -0.80 13.20 25.73
CA ALA A 917 -1.49 11.98 26.11
C ALA A 917 -0.54 10.78 26.23
N TYR A 918 0.49 10.70 25.39
CA TYR A 918 1.54 9.69 25.51
C TYR A 918 2.38 9.89 26.79
N VAL A 919 2.81 11.12 27.08
CA VAL A 919 3.54 11.45 28.32
C VAL A 919 2.68 11.11 29.55
N LYS A 920 1.41 11.51 29.57
CA LYS A 920 0.49 11.21 30.69
C LYS A 920 0.16 9.72 30.84
N ARG A 921 0.23 8.93 29.76
CA ARG A 921 0.03 7.47 29.77
C ARG A 921 1.25 6.71 30.29
N THR A 922 2.45 7.19 29.97
CA THR A 922 3.69 6.41 30.15
C THR A 922 4.56 6.91 31.32
N ALA A 923 4.54 8.21 31.64
CA ALA A 923 5.44 8.83 32.60
C ALA A 923 4.85 8.94 34.02
N PRO A 924 5.68 8.90 35.09
CA PRO A 924 5.23 9.13 36.46
C PRO A 924 4.59 10.51 36.63
N ARG A 925 3.46 10.57 37.35
CA ARG A 925 2.71 11.83 37.57
C ARG A 925 3.54 12.96 38.19
N LYS A 926 4.53 12.63 39.03
CA LYS A 926 5.47 13.59 39.66
C LYS A 926 6.36 14.37 38.67
N TYR A 927 6.46 13.93 37.42
CA TYR A 927 7.32 14.55 36.40
C TYR A 927 6.54 15.16 35.21
N TRP A 928 5.20 15.20 35.25
CA TRP A 928 4.42 15.70 34.11
C TRP A 928 4.74 17.15 33.75
N ASP A 929 4.90 18.05 34.73
CA ASP A 929 5.26 19.46 34.51
C ASP A 929 6.70 19.65 33.98
N ALA A 930 7.58 18.67 34.20
CA ALA A 930 8.94 18.63 33.66
C ALA A 930 9.01 18.15 32.20
N LEU A 931 8.00 17.40 31.76
CA LEU A 931 7.99 16.63 30.50
C LEU A 931 7.04 17.19 29.44
N ILE A 932 5.96 17.90 29.84
CA ILE A 932 4.97 18.47 28.91
C ILE A 932 5.42 19.87 28.42
N PRO A 933 5.69 20.08 27.11
CA PRO A 933 6.21 21.36 26.63
C PRO A 933 5.15 22.46 26.55
N LYS A 934 5.56 23.69 26.90
CA LYS A 934 4.77 24.94 26.78
C LYS A 934 5.07 25.74 25.49
N ILE A 935 5.86 25.16 24.56
CA ILE A 935 6.23 25.74 23.25
C ILE A 935 5.40 25.06 22.14
N GLU A 936 5.22 25.66 20.96
CA GLU A 936 4.59 24.93 19.84
C GLU A 936 5.47 23.75 19.36
N ILE A 937 4.83 22.66 18.92
CA ILE A 937 5.54 21.52 18.35
C ILE A 937 6.20 21.91 17.03
N GLY A 938 7.41 21.43 16.78
CA GLY A 938 8.23 21.86 15.64
C GLY A 938 9.18 23.02 15.94
N CYS A 939 8.94 23.83 16.99
CA CYS A 939 9.95 24.79 17.50
C CYS A 939 11.24 24.09 17.98
N LYS A 940 11.17 22.78 18.24
CA LYS A 940 12.30 21.86 18.39
C LYS A 940 11.99 20.54 17.67
N ARG A 941 13.04 19.77 17.37
CA ARG A 941 12.93 18.38 16.90
C ARG A 941 12.15 17.55 17.93
N LYS A 942 11.16 16.76 17.47
CA LYS A 942 10.49 15.74 18.30
C LYS A 942 11.53 14.73 18.79
N VAL A 943 11.54 14.43 20.08
CA VAL A 943 12.33 13.33 20.66
C VAL A 943 11.48 12.06 20.53
N LEU A 944 12.07 10.99 20.01
CA LEU A 944 11.41 9.70 19.91
C LEU A 944 11.79 8.86 21.14
N ASP A 945 10.80 8.42 21.90
CA ASP A 945 11.03 7.74 23.19
C ASP A 945 11.75 6.41 23.01
N THR A 946 12.70 6.13 23.88
CA THR A 946 13.56 4.94 23.87
C THR A 946 13.54 4.29 25.24
N ASP A 947 12.33 4.04 25.72
CA ASP A 947 12.01 3.56 27.08
C ASP A 947 12.42 4.57 28.18
N TYR A 948 12.57 5.85 27.83
CA TYR A 948 12.91 6.93 28.73
C TYR A 948 11.78 7.24 29.69
N LEU A 949 10.55 7.41 29.21
CA LEU A 949 9.40 7.64 30.09
C LEU A 949 9.14 6.47 31.04
N ALA A 950 9.43 5.23 30.60
CA ALA A 950 9.37 4.04 31.45
C ALA A 950 10.49 4.03 32.51
N SER A 951 11.72 4.42 32.14
CA SER A 951 12.86 4.46 33.06
C SER A 951 12.65 5.39 34.27
N LEU A 952 11.86 6.45 34.12
CA LEU A 952 11.55 7.42 35.17
C LEU A 952 10.71 6.85 36.34
N HIS A 953 10.10 5.67 36.19
CA HIS A 953 9.42 4.97 37.31
C HIS A 953 10.39 4.26 38.25
N LYS A 954 11.66 4.10 37.88
CA LYS A 954 12.66 3.40 38.68
C LYS A 954 13.14 4.25 39.85
N GLU A 955 13.34 3.61 41.00
CA GLU A 955 13.84 4.27 42.22
C GLU A 955 15.25 4.84 42.07
N ASN A 956 16.09 4.23 41.21
CA ASN A 956 17.43 4.73 40.90
C ASN A 956 17.46 5.89 39.88
N VAL A 957 16.33 6.54 39.55
CA VAL A 957 16.26 7.65 38.59
C VAL A 957 15.53 8.88 39.16
N GLU A 958 16.30 9.88 39.59
CA GLU A 958 15.82 11.19 40.03
C GLU A 958 15.90 12.21 38.86
N LEU A 959 14.78 12.85 38.51
CA LEU A 959 14.72 13.91 37.49
C LEU A 959 14.44 15.25 38.18
N ILE A 960 15.46 16.10 38.24
CA ILE A 960 15.39 17.45 38.81
C ILE A 960 15.14 18.46 37.69
N TYR A 961 14.19 19.37 37.89
CA TYR A 961 13.74 20.34 36.87
C TYR A 961 13.31 21.70 37.43
N ASP A 962 13.20 21.77 38.75
CA ASP A 962 12.74 22.85 39.61
C ASP A 962 13.90 23.54 40.35
N ASP A 963 14.96 22.80 40.69
CA ASP A 963 16.18 23.28 41.33
C ASP A 963 17.38 23.25 40.36
N PRO A 964 17.75 24.39 39.74
CA PRO A 964 18.84 24.42 38.75
C PRO A 964 20.22 24.21 39.37
N VAL A 965 21.15 23.68 38.57
CA VAL A 965 22.58 23.68 38.90
C VAL A 965 23.09 25.12 39.08
N GLU A 966 23.83 25.34 40.17
CA GLU A 966 24.65 26.54 40.40
C GLU A 966 26.05 26.34 39.81
N LYS A 967 26.74 25.28 40.25
CA LYS A 967 28.13 24.96 39.90
C LYS A 967 28.45 23.48 40.11
N ILE A 968 29.53 23.04 39.49
CA ILE A 968 30.18 21.77 39.80
C ILE A 968 31.11 22.00 41.00
N VAL A 969 31.26 20.97 41.83
CA VAL A 969 32.15 20.91 43.01
C VAL A 969 33.01 19.65 42.91
N GLU A 970 34.00 19.49 43.79
CA GLU A 970 34.99 18.40 43.67
C GLU A 970 34.37 16.98 43.61
N ASP A 971 33.27 16.77 44.33
CA ASP A 971 32.58 15.51 44.56
C ASP A 971 31.23 15.39 43.84
N GLY A 972 30.84 16.38 43.03
CA GLY A 972 29.56 16.37 42.33
C GLY A 972 29.05 17.74 41.91
N VAL A 973 27.76 18.01 42.14
CA VAL A 973 27.06 19.20 41.60
C VAL A 973 26.26 19.89 42.70
N ARG A 974 26.44 21.21 42.84
CA ARG A 974 25.64 22.06 43.73
C ARG A 974 24.51 22.74 42.97
N THR A 975 23.32 22.73 43.55
CA THR A 975 22.12 23.38 43.02
C THR A 975 21.83 24.70 43.73
N LYS A 976 20.89 25.48 43.19
CA LYS A 976 20.55 26.82 43.71
C LYS A 976 19.84 26.80 45.06
N SER A 977 19.22 25.69 45.46
CA SER A 977 18.74 25.49 46.84
C SER A 977 19.87 25.30 47.87
N GLY A 978 21.12 25.11 47.42
CA GLY A 978 22.26 24.74 48.26
C GLY A 978 22.45 23.23 48.42
N LYS A 979 21.50 22.39 47.97
CA LYS A 979 21.65 20.92 47.90
C LYS A 979 22.90 20.60 47.07
N THR A 980 23.75 19.72 47.59
CA THR A 980 24.87 19.14 46.83
C THR A 980 24.54 17.69 46.51
N VAL A 981 24.69 17.33 45.24
CA VAL A 981 24.42 15.99 44.68
C VAL A 981 25.76 15.37 44.32
N HIS A 982 26.15 14.34 45.08
CA HIS A 982 27.36 13.57 44.83
C HIS A 982 27.33 12.85 43.45
N ALA A 983 28.49 12.69 42.82
CA ALA A 983 28.64 11.98 41.56
C ALA A 983 30.04 11.37 41.38
N ASP A 984 30.11 10.08 41.03
CA ASP A 984 31.32 9.45 40.47
C ASP A 984 31.61 9.96 39.05
N ALA A 985 30.57 10.33 38.31
CA ALA A 985 30.67 10.86 36.95
C ALA A 985 29.56 11.85 36.59
N ILE A 986 29.89 12.80 35.71
CA ILE A 986 28.98 13.80 35.15
C ILE A 986 28.96 13.63 33.63
N VAL A 987 27.82 13.15 33.10
CA VAL A 987 27.62 12.97 31.65
C VAL A 987 26.94 14.19 31.06
N LEU A 988 27.63 14.89 30.17
CA LEU A 988 27.15 16.09 29.49
C LEU A 988 26.34 15.71 28.24
N ALA A 989 25.01 15.82 28.33
CA ALA A 989 24.09 15.69 27.20
C ALA A 989 23.60 17.06 26.68
N ILE A 990 24.51 18.04 26.71
CA ILE A 990 24.24 19.47 26.48
C ILE A 990 24.28 19.90 25.00
N GLY A 991 24.60 18.98 24.09
CA GLY A 991 24.51 19.19 22.63
C GLY A 991 25.81 19.70 21.98
N PHE A 992 25.67 20.39 20.85
CA PHE A 992 26.76 20.78 19.95
C PHE A 992 26.84 22.31 19.80
N ALA A 993 28.02 22.83 19.42
CA ALA A 993 28.27 24.25 19.20
C ALA A 993 27.69 24.75 17.85
N THR A 994 26.36 24.74 17.71
CA THR A 994 25.67 25.01 16.43
C THR A 994 25.71 26.45 15.93
N GLN A 995 26.16 27.40 16.75
CA GLN A 995 26.23 28.82 16.37
C GLN A 995 27.45 29.16 15.52
N GLN A 996 28.56 28.41 15.67
CA GLN A 996 29.82 28.67 14.97
C GLN A 996 29.97 27.68 13.79
N MET A 997 29.34 28.02 12.67
CA MET A 997 29.42 27.21 11.45
C MET A 997 30.87 27.12 10.95
N LEU A 998 31.29 25.92 10.56
CA LEU A 998 32.62 25.60 10.00
C LEU A 998 33.84 25.77 10.94
N PHE A 999 33.65 26.25 12.17
CA PHE A 999 34.71 26.35 13.17
C PHE A 999 35.39 24.98 13.45
N PRO A 1000 36.72 24.90 13.64
CA PRO A 1000 37.69 26.01 13.78
C PRO A 1000 38.35 26.48 12.48
N MET A 1001 37.91 25.99 11.32
CA MET A 1001 38.56 26.27 10.03
C MET A 1001 38.32 27.71 9.57
N GLU A 1002 39.38 28.39 9.13
CA GLU A 1002 39.27 29.68 8.45
C GLU A 1002 38.98 29.47 6.95
N ILE A 1003 37.96 30.14 6.42
CA ILE A 1003 37.66 30.23 4.98
C ILE A 1003 37.81 31.68 4.55
N VAL A 1004 38.63 31.94 3.54
CA VAL A 1004 38.93 33.27 2.99
C VAL A 1004 38.58 33.31 1.50
N GLY A 1005 37.65 34.19 1.13
CA GLY A 1005 37.15 34.37 -0.23
C GLY A 1005 37.94 35.43 -0.99
N ARG A 1006 37.25 36.16 -1.87
CA ARG A 1006 37.82 37.29 -2.60
C ARG A 1006 38.38 38.37 -1.69
N ASP A 1007 39.39 39.09 -2.19
CA ASP A 1007 39.93 40.30 -1.56
C ASP A 1007 40.35 40.14 -0.08
N GLY A 1008 40.71 38.92 0.33
CA GLY A 1008 41.06 38.58 1.71
C GLY A 1008 39.87 38.53 2.68
N LEU A 1009 38.62 38.48 2.19
CA LEU A 1009 37.42 38.48 3.02
C LEU A 1009 37.18 37.12 3.69
N SER A 1010 37.37 37.04 5.01
CA SER A 1010 37.07 35.83 5.76
C SER A 1010 35.56 35.62 5.95
N LEU A 1011 35.13 34.36 5.95
CA LEU A 1011 33.71 33.97 5.96
C LEU A 1011 32.96 34.40 7.23
N ASN A 1012 33.63 34.36 8.39
CA ASN A 1012 33.08 34.87 9.63
C ASN A 1012 32.86 36.39 9.53
N LYS A 1013 33.87 37.14 9.06
CA LYS A 1013 33.76 38.59 8.84
C LYS A 1013 32.64 38.95 7.86
N TYR A 1014 32.45 38.18 6.78
CA TYR A 1014 31.31 38.35 5.87
C TYR A 1014 29.96 38.19 6.60
N TRP A 1015 29.78 37.17 7.45
CA TRP A 1015 28.54 36.98 8.20
C TRP A 1015 28.34 38.03 9.30
N ASP A 1016 29.42 38.46 9.96
CA ASP A 1016 29.38 39.54 10.96
C ASP A 1016 28.93 40.87 10.33
N THR A 1017 29.53 41.27 9.19
CA THR A 1017 29.22 42.54 8.52
C THR A 1017 27.90 42.53 7.76
N THR A 1018 27.61 41.45 7.02
CA THR A 1018 26.49 41.42 6.06
C THR A 1018 25.21 40.89 6.68
N THR A 1019 25.31 40.02 7.68
CA THR A 1019 24.17 39.26 8.21
C THR A 1019 24.10 39.22 9.75
N GLN A 1020 24.69 40.21 10.42
CA GLN A 1020 24.62 40.43 11.88
C GLN A 1020 25.03 39.18 12.69
N SER A 1021 26.15 38.57 12.29
CA SER A 1021 26.69 37.32 12.85
C SER A 1021 25.77 36.09 12.72
N VAL A 1022 24.63 36.21 12.05
CA VAL A 1022 23.79 35.06 11.66
C VAL A 1022 24.35 34.51 10.36
N ALA A 1023 24.87 33.28 10.37
CA ALA A 1023 25.36 32.64 9.15
C ALA A 1023 24.25 32.52 8.09
N GLN A 1024 24.54 32.83 6.82
CA GLN A 1024 23.59 32.73 5.70
C GLN A 1024 24.28 32.24 4.42
N ALA A 1025 23.50 31.58 3.55
CA ALA A 1025 23.95 31.08 2.26
C ALA A 1025 22.78 31.00 1.26
N TYR A 1026 23.05 31.23 -0.03
CA TYR A 1026 22.11 31.09 -1.14
C TYR A 1026 21.78 29.61 -1.39
N PHE A 1027 20.48 29.30 -1.41
CA PHE A 1027 19.93 27.94 -1.23
C PHE A 1027 20.62 27.16 -0.08
N GLY A 1028 21.06 27.87 0.95
CA GLY A 1028 21.82 27.35 2.08
C GLY A 1028 23.19 26.76 1.77
N THR A 1029 23.63 26.81 0.51
CA THR A 1029 24.78 26.04 -0.01
C THR A 1029 25.96 26.94 -0.40
N CYS A 1030 25.71 28.06 -1.08
CA CYS A 1030 26.76 28.95 -1.60
C CYS A 1030 26.76 30.28 -0.86
N VAL A 1031 27.92 30.92 -0.69
CA VAL A 1031 28.02 32.25 -0.06
C VAL A 1031 28.61 33.24 -1.09
N PRO A 1032 28.05 34.46 -1.25
CA PRO A 1032 28.66 35.51 -2.07
C PRO A 1032 30.13 35.73 -1.70
N ASP A 1033 30.95 36.02 -2.72
CA ASP A 1033 32.40 36.25 -2.59
C ASP A 1033 33.25 35.05 -2.13
N PHE A 1034 32.66 33.86 -1.99
CA PHE A 1034 33.33 32.57 -1.85
C PHE A 1034 33.09 31.70 -3.11
N PRO A 1035 33.67 32.05 -4.28
CA PRO A 1035 33.46 31.33 -5.53
C PRO A 1035 33.95 29.88 -5.47
N ASN A 1036 33.26 28.98 -6.16
CA ASN A 1036 33.50 27.52 -6.15
C ASN A 1036 33.52 26.86 -4.75
N PHE A 1037 33.03 27.54 -3.70
CA PHE A 1037 32.85 26.98 -2.37
C PHE A 1037 31.40 26.59 -2.11
N PHE A 1038 31.19 25.38 -1.59
CA PHE A 1038 29.86 24.81 -1.35
C PHE A 1038 29.76 24.18 0.04
N ILE A 1039 28.65 24.41 0.75
CA ILE A 1039 28.39 23.90 2.10
C ILE A 1039 27.26 22.87 2.04
N MET A 1040 27.59 21.58 2.16
CA MET A 1040 26.59 20.51 2.27
C MET A 1040 25.96 20.49 3.66
N MET A 1041 24.63 20.41 3.71
CA MET A 1041 23.84 20.56 4.96
C MET A 1041 24.10 21.92 5.66
N GLY A 1042 24.36 22.96 4.87
CA GLY A 1042 24.57 24.33 5.33
C GLY A 1042 23.31 25.03 5.86
N VAL A 1043 23.43 26.33 6.07
CA VAL A 1043 22.46 27.11 6.85
C VAL A 1043 21.10 27.17 6.16
N ARG A 1044 20.00 27.04 6.91
CA ARG A 1044 18.61 26.96 6.41
C ARG A 1044 18.30 25.78 5.45
N ILE A 1045 19.19 24.81 5.21
CA ILE A 1045 18.88 23.67 4.31
C ILE A 1045 17.91 22.66 4.93
N ASN A 1046 18.06 22.29 6.21
CA ASN A 1046 17.38 21.12 6.78
C ASN A 1046 16.90 21.26 8.24
N LEU A 1047 16.87 22.49 8.77
CA LEU A 1047 16.20 22.82 10.03
C LEU A 1047 15.18 23.92 9.73
N ASN A 1048 13.97 23.50 9.33
CA ASN A 1048 12.87 24.39 8.92
C ASN A 1048 12.20 25.07 10.13
N LEU A 1049 12.99 25.87 10.85
CA LEU A 1049 12.51 27.01 11.61
C LEU A 1049 12.54 28.20 10.65
N LYS A 1050 11.37 28.56 10.12
CA LYS A 1050 11.14 29.85 9.45
C LYS A 1050 10.83 30.92 10.48
#